data_AF-A0A840IBV1-F1
#
_entry.id   AF-A0A840IBV1-F1
#
_cell.length_a   1.000
_cell.length_b   1.000
_cell.length_c   1.000
_cell.angle_alpha   90.00
_cell.angle_beta   90.00
_cell.angle_gamma   90.00
#
_symmetry.space_group_name_H-M   'P 1'
#
loop_
_entity.id
_entity.type
_entity.pdbx_description
1 polymer ?
#
loop_
_entity_poly.entity_id
_entity_poly.type
_entity_poly.pdbx_seq_one_letter_code
_entity_poly.pdbx_strand_id
1 'polypeptide(L)'
;MTTIDTPGFAASRALDRRGLEADVAARRATLARLLRERGLDALVVASEANAHYLTGYETTFFGNRSKPFVVVLLADGTATVVCHVGEATSVELDAIDVAVRPYVGPAVLDADGVQVDYQVPAVEELVALLHERDVAAIGIEEKWHFIPGFTLHAFDRLRLFDGQVSDASGLIWRARRVKSPWELERMRHAAEICEEAHQAFAAQARVGMSERDLGRLLRRCAYDAGAERIGYSGIIAGVDRAPLGGPTDRPWERGQLLFADLCLQIGGGYFADFNRVYASAPPTREQQAAYEQLNVALRRAREVVAAGTPVAELAAALLGEAPSIYARAGHGLGQEMPEPPSLSPHDPTPLRAGEVLCLEPNGEFAGVGWLVGEEEVVVADGGHQPLSVRFPEELRVIGGAAGPARAAGEAQAGAQAGPARAEQPVATAASPSASPFADAQAGRPDLQPLDSAVIPRYAEVATFMRLPRVESLEHVDVGVFGVPFDNATFRGGTREGPAAVREASRAIRRVNPSTGTSPFDLVNVADVGDAPVNVLDVPGSFAAVERYVRELREHGVAPLAVGGDHSTTLPIFRGLRDAAPFGVVQFDSHADIQDRFFGQRDTHASLMRRAVEEGLIDPRRVVQIGLRGTRFGDDDIQYGVDAGFTAITYDEYEEIGRAAVIERIREVIGDAPVYVTYDIDGLDPSHAPGTAAREPGGLSMRDSQVILRSMSGMDVIGGDVCEIAPSLDPTGLTQFSGANLLFEICCLIATARAR
;
A
#
# COMPACT_ATOMS: atom_id res chain seq x y z
N MET A 1 51.74 2.97 20.63
CA MET A 1 50.43 2.73 20.00
C MET A 1 50.65 1.71 18.92
N THR A 2 50.31 0.45 19.21
CA THR A 2 50.25 -0.63 18.23
C THR A 2 49.15 -0.30 17.23
N THR A 3 49.50 -0.17 15.96
CA THR A 3 48.58 -0.11 14.83
C THR A 3 47.73 -1.37 14.84
N ILE A 4 46.43 -1.20 15.07
CA ILE A 4 45.45 -2.26 14.88
C ILE A 4 45.24 -2.35 13.37
N ASP A 5 45.87 -3.34 12.72
CA ASP A 5 45.47 -3.82 11.40
C ASP A 5 44.08 -4.46 11.54
N THR A 6 43.06 -3.60 11.52
CA THR A 6 41.67 -4.02 11.30
C THR A 6 41.58 -4.36 9.81
N PRO A 7 40.94 -5.46 9.38
CA PRO A 7 40.66 -5.68 7.96
C PRO A 7 39.96 -4.43 7.42
N GLY A 8 40.70 -3.62 6.68
CA GLY A 8 40.33 -2.25 6.40
C GLY A 8 39.18 -2.21 5.41
N PHE A 9 38.15 -1.43 5.72
CA PHE A 9 37.21 -0.95 4.72
C PHE A 9 38.01 -0.43 3.52
N ALA A 10 37.59 -0.77 2.30
CA ALA A 10 38.16 -0.13 1.13
C ALA A 10 38.01 1.39 1.29
N ALA A 11 39.10 2.14 1.17
CA ALA A 11 39.03 3.59 1.25
C ALA A 11 38.16 4.09 0.08
N SER A 12 37.12 4.88 0.37
CA SER A 12 36.30 5.51 -0.68
C SER A 12 37.21 6.30 -1.63
N ARG A 13 37.05 6.11 -2.94
CA ARG A 13 37.80 6.88 -3.95
C ARG A 13 37.42 8.35 -3.78
N ALA A 14 38.41 9.23 -3.63
CA ALA A 14 38.17 10.66 -3.51
C ALA A 14 37.35 11.18 -4.70
N LEU A 15 36.30 11.95 -4.40
CA LEU A 15 35.43 12.54 -5.40
C LEU A 15 36.18 13.59 -6.22
N ASP A 16 36.14 13.51 -7.55
CA ASP A 16 36.67 14.56 -8.42
C ASP A 16 35.78 15.82 -8.34
N ARG A 17 36.08 16.66 -7.36
CA ARG A 17 35.31 17.87 -7.06
C ARG A 17 35.36 18.90 -8.18
N ARG A 18 36.50 19.04 -8.88
CA ARG A 18 36.61 19.97 -10.01
C ARG A 18 35.78 19.51 -11.20
N GLY A 19 35.78 18.20 -11.47
CA GLY A 19 34.90 17.60 -12.46
C GLY A 19 33.42 17.81 -12.09
N LEU A 20 33.06 17.59 -10.82
CA LEU A 20 31.71 17.82 -10.32
C LEU A 20 31.27 19.28 -10.48
N GLU A 21 32.15 20.24 -10.16
CA GLU A 21 31.88 21.67 -10.34
C GLU A 21 31.50 22.01 -11.78
N ALA A 22 32.32 21.57 -12.73
CA ALA A 22 32.08 21.78 -14.15
C ALA A 22 30.79 21.09 -14.63
N ASP A 23 30.52 19.89 -14.12
CA ASP A 23 29.35 19.10 -14.49
C ASP A 23 28.05 19.71 -13.96
N VAL A 24 28.00 20.11 -12.69
CA VAL A 24 26.84 20.81 -12.09
C VAL A 24 26.54 22.11 -12.84
N ALA A 25 27.56 22.88 -13.21
CA ALA A 25 27.38 24.09 -14.03
C ALA A 25 26.74 23.77 -15.39
N ALA A 26 27.17 22.68 -16.06
CA ALA A 26 26.60 22.26 -17.34
C ALA A 26 25.15 21.76 -17.22
N ARG A 27 24.83 21.00 -16.16
CA ARG A 27 23.47 20.54 -15.85
C ARG A 27 22.52 21.73 -15.65
N ARG A 28 22.93 22.71 -14.83
CA ARG A 28 22.17 23.95 -14.59
C ARG A 28 21.99 24.76 -15.86
N ALA A 29 23.03 24.94 -16.66
CA ALA A 29 22.93 25.65 -17.94
C ALA A 29 21.93 24.99 -18.90
N THR A 30 21.91 23.65 -18.93
CA THR A 30 20.95 22.87 -19.73
C THR A 30 19.52 23.10 -19.25
N LEU A 31 19.27 22.99 -17.95
CA LEU A 31 17.94 23.22 -17.38
C LEU A 31 17.49 24.68 -17.52
N ALA A 32 18.37 25.65 -17.28
CA ALA A 32 18.09 27.07 -17.49
C ALA A 32 17.67 27.36 -18.93
N ARG A 33 18.31 26.74 -19.93
CA ARG A 33 17.86 26.83 -21.34
C ARG A 33 16.47 26.25 -21.53
N LEU A 34 16.19 25.06 -20.98
CA LEU A 34 14.88 24.41 -21.07
C LEU A 34 13.76 25.21 -20.38
N LEU A 35 14.06 25.89 -19.27
CA LEU A 35 13.13 26.78 -18.58
C LEU A 35 12.76 27.96 -19.48
N ARG A 36 13.75 28.64 -20.08
CA ARG A 36 13.52 29.74 -21.03
C ARG A 36 12.68 29.30 -22.24
N GLU A 37 12.94 28.11 -22.77
CA GLU A 37 12.16 27.53 -23.87
C GLU A 37 10.70 27.24 -23.48
N ARG A 38 10.45 26.95 -22.20
CA ARG A 38 9.12 26.67 -21.67
C ARG A 38 8.39 27.92 -21.18
N GLY A 39 9.06 29.07 -21.12
CA GLY A 39 8.52 30.31 -20.55
C GLY A 39 8.41 30.26 -19.02
N LEU A 40 9.36 29.57 -18.36
CA LEU A 40 9.47 29.51 -16.91
C LEU A 40 10.68 30.32 -16.45
N ASP A 41 10.52 31.06 -15.36
CA ASP A 41 11.58 31.89 -14.77
C ASP A 41 12.41 31.11 -13.75
N ALA A 42 11.83 30.09 -13.12
CA ALA A 42 12.54 29.24 -12.15
C ALA A 42 12.05 27.79 -12.16
N LEU A 43 12.93 26.89 -11.71
CA LEU A 43 12.63 25.52 -11.33
C LEU A 43 12.79 25.39 -9.82
N VAL A 44 11.76 24.85 -9.15
CA VAL A 44 11.77 24.52 -7.73
C VAL A 44 11.83 23.00 -7.59
N VAL A 45 12.86 22.49 -6.93
CA VAL A 45 12.99 21.07 -6.60
C VAL A 45 13.18 20.87 -5.10
N ALA A 46 12.56 19.83 -4.57
CA ALA A 46 12.55 19.42 -3.18
C ALA A 46 12.68 17.89 -3.02
N SER A 47 13.10 17.16 -4.07
CA SER A 47 13.53 15.76 -4.01
C SER A 47 15.05 15.66 -3.86
N GLU A 48 15.51 14.62 -3.18
CA GLU A 48 16.92 14.45 -2.80
C GLU A 48 17.81 14.37 -4.04
N ALA A 49 17.41 13.55 -5.00
CA ALA A 49 18.15 13.35 -6.23
C ALA A 49 18.20 14.63 -7.07
N ASN A 50 17.11 15.39 -7.20
CA ASN A 50 17.17 16.63 -7.98
C ASN A 50 17.91 17.75 -7.25
N ALA A 51 17.81 17.81 -5.92
CA ALA A 51 18.63 18.71 -5.11
C ALA A 51 20.13 18.40 -5.30
N HIS A 52 20.54 17.14 -5.15
CA HIS A 52 21.92 16.72 -5.38
C HIS A 52 22.34 16.92 -6.85
N TYR A 53 21.50 16.60 -7.84
CA TYR A 53 21.79 16.81 -9.27
C TYR A 53 22.12 18.28 -9.58
N LEU A 54 21.39 19.20 -8.96
CA LEU A 54 21.56 20.64 -9.14
C LEU A 54 22.64 21.25 -8.26
N THR A 55 23.06 20.63 -7.15
CA THR A 55 23.96 21.28 -6.18
C THR A 55 25.27 20.55 -5.95
N GLY A 56 25.35 19.27 -6.32
CA GLY A 56 26.44 18.38 -5.94
C GLY A 56 26.50 18.08 -4.44
N TYR A 57 25.55 18.56 -3.65
CA TYR A 57 25.51 18.40 -2.19
C TYR A 57 24.65 17.20 -1.81
N GLU A 58 25.18 16.36 -0.92
CA GLU A 58 24.48 15.21 -0.37
C GLU A 58 24.10 15.49 1.08
N THR A 59 22.80 15.61 1.33
CA THR A 59 22.29 15.84 2.69
C THR A 59 22.15 14.52 3.45
N THR A 60 22.55 14.53 4.72
CA THR A 60 22.32 13.40 5.64
C THR A 60 20.97 13.50 6.36
N PHE A 61 20.23 14.59 6.13
CA PHE A 61 19.01 14.91 6.86
C PHE A 61 17.73 14.70 6.03
N PHE A 62 17.84 14.25 4.77
CA PHE A 62 16.69 14.11 3.86
C PHE A 62 15.61 13.14 4.37
N GLY A 63 15.99 12.12 5.15
CA GLY A 63 15.04 11.20 5.79
C GLY A 63 14.12 11.88 6.83
N ASN A 64 14.47 13.08 7.29
CA ASN A 64 13.66 13.85 8.21
C ASN A 64 12.72 14.80 7.45
N ARG A 65 11.45 14.39 7.33
CA ARG A 65 10.42 15.15 6.63
C ARG A 65 10.00 16.45 7.31
N SER A 66 10.46 16.77 8.52
CA SER A 66 10.13 18.05 9.18
C SER A 66 10.91 19.24 8.63
N LYS A 67 12.02 19.01 7.91
CA LYS A 67 12.93 20.06 7.45
C LYS A 67 13.17 19.91 5.95
N PRO A 68 12.27 20.43 5.10
CA PRO A 68 12.46 20.36 3.66
C PRO A 68 13.75 21.07 3.25
N PHE A 69 14.40 20.49 2.24
CA PHE A 69 15.57 21.03 1.56
C PHE A 69 15.14 21.36 0.14
N VAL A 70 15.15 22.64 -0.22
CA VAL A 70 14.60 23.12 -1.49
C VAL A 70 15.69 23.81 -2.29
N VAL A 71 15.75 23.55 -3.59
CA VAL A 71 16.64 24.24 -4.52
C VAL A 71 15.80 25.01 -5.53
N VAL A 72 16.10 26.30 -5.67
CA VAL A 72 15.53 27.18 -6.69
C VAL A 72 16.61 27.44 -7.73
N LEU A 73 16.41 26.95 -8.96
CA LEU A 73 17.25 27.25 -10.12
C LEU A 73 16.54 28.29 -10.98
N LEU A 74 17.12 29.47 -11.12
CA LEU A 74 16.60 30.51 -11.99
C LEU A 74 16.96 30.23 -13.46
N ALA A 75 16.17 30.79 -14.37
CA ALA A 75 16.36 30.67 -15.81
C ALA A 75 17.64 31.34 -16.32
N ASP A 76 18.38 32.08 -15.49
CA ASP A 76 19.73 32.59 -15.79
C ASP A 76 20.86 31.60 -15.39
N GLY A 77 20.52 30.50 -14.72
CA GLY A 77 21.44 29.46 -14.26
C GLY A 77 21.88 29.60 -12.80
N THR A 78 21.49 30.67 -12.10
CA THR A 78 21.80 30.85 -10.68
C THR A 78 20.95 29.94 -9.81
N ALA A 79 21.55 29.38 -8.76
CA ALA A 79 20.87 28.46 -7.85
C ALA A 79 20.90 28.97 -6.41
N THR A 80 19.78 28.84 -5.70
CA THR A 80 19.67 29.14 -4.27
C THR A 80 19.09 27.94 -3.54
N VAL A 81 19.69 27.58 -2.40
CA VAL A 81 19.19 26.53 -1.50
C VAL A 81 18.42 27.17 -0.36
N VAL A 82 17.16 26.80 -0.20
CA VAL A 82 16.35 27.10 0.99
C VAL A 82 16.41 25.87 1.91
N CYS A 83 17.10 25.99 3.04
CA CYS A 83 17.32 24.88 3.97
C CYS A 83 17.22 25.35 5.43
N HIS A 84 17.12 24.41 6.37
CA HIS A 84 17.07 24.76 7.78
C HIS A 84 18.42 25.33 8.23
N VAL A 85 18.42 26.31 9.15
CA VAL A 85 19.63 26.99 9.65
C VAL A 85 20.71 26.03 10.16
N GLY A 86 20.31 24.87 10.69
CA GLY A 86 21.21 23.82 11.16
C GLY A 86 21.99 23.08 10.07
N GLU A 87 21.61 23.24 8.80
CA GLU A 87 22.27 22.62 7.64
C GLU A 87 22.97 23.65 6.74
N ALA A 88 22.61 24.94 6.87
CA ALA A 88 23.10 26.03 6.03
C ALA A 88 24.64 26.06 5.89
N THR A 89 25.39 25.96 6.99
CA THR A 89 26.86 25.96 6.95
C THR A 89 27.43 24.75 6.21
N SER A 90 26.78 23.59 6.27
CA SER A 90 27.21 22.42 5.51
C SER A 90 26.99 22.61 4.02
N VAL A 91 25.88 23.24 3.62
CA VAL A 91 25.63 23.63 2.23
C VAL A 91 26.68 24.62 1.75
N GLU A 92 26.98 25.67 2.51
CA GLU A 92 28.00 26.67 2.14
C GLU A 92 29.40 26.06 1.95
N LEU A 93 29.73 25.01 2.71
CA LEU A 93 31.03 24.34 2.65
C LEU A 93 31.16 23.40 1.45
N ASP A 94 30.06 22.74 1.05
CA ASP A 94 30.15 21.56 0.19
C ASP A 94 29.34 21.67 -1.12
N ALA A 95 28.26 22.44 -1.14
CA ALA A 95 27.48 22.63 -2.36
C ALA A 95 28.22 23.49 -3.41
N ILE A 96 28.00 23.17 -4.67
CA ILE A 96 28.63 23.83 -5.81
C ILE A 96 27.89 25.12 -6.15
N ASP A 97 28.52 26.27 -5.90
CA ASP A 97 28.11 27.59 -6.38
C ASP A 97 26.61 27.87 -6.17
N VAL A 98 26.15 27.76 -4.92
CA VAL A 98 24.78 28.10 -4.52
C VAL A 98 24.77 29.25 -3.53
N ALA A 99 23.77 30.11 -3.65
CA ALA A 99 23.39 30.95 -2.52
C ALA A 99 22.63 30.11 -1.48
N VAL A 100 22.74 30.44 -0.20
CA VAL A 100 22.03 29.76 0.89
C VAL A 100 21.06 30.71 1.55
N ARG A 101 19.80 30.30 1.68
CA ARG A 101 18.73 31.03 2.37
C ARG A 101 18.21 30.17 3.53
N PRO A 102 18.69 30.41 4.75
CA PRO A 102 18.30 29.61 5.90
C PRO A 102 16.89 29.98 6.37
N TYR A 103 16.10 28.98 6.79
CA TYR A 103 14.90 29.18 7.60
C TYR A 103 15.08 28.57 8.99
N VAL A 104 14.27 29.00 9.95
CA VAL A 104 14.20 28.43 11.31
C VAL A 104 12.87 27.68 11.44
N GLY A 105 12.86 26.57 12.19
CA GLY A 105 11.67 25.72 12.39
C GLY A 105 10.45 26.48 12.92
N PRO A 106 9.27 25.83 13.00
CA PRO A 106 8.02 26.52 13.30
C PRO A 106 8.09 27.23 14.66
N ALA A 107 7.66 28.49 14.70
CA ALA A 107 7.61 29.31 15.91
C ALA A 107 6.51 28.87 16.90
N VAL A 108 5.57 28.03 16.44
CA VAL A 108 4.43 27.52 17.20
C VAL A 108 4.35 26.01 17.04
N LEU A 109 4.39 25.30 18.17
CA LEU A 109 4.15 23.86 18.27
C LEU A 109 3.01 23.69 19.26
N ASP A 110 1.78 23.52 18.78
CA ASP A 110 0.70 23.06 19.66
C ASP A 110 0.60 21.54 19.54
N ALA A 111 0.77 20.84 20.66
CA ALA A 111 0.67 19.40 20.76
C ALA A 111 -0.32 19.04 21.88
N ASP A 112 -1.59 19.46 21.76
CA ASP A 112 -2.82 18.79 22.26
C ASP A 112 -4.08 19.57 21.74
N GLY A 113 -4.02 20.07 20.50
CA GLY A 113 -5.00 20.97 19.86
C GLY A 113 -4.54 21.45 18.47
N VAL A 114 -3.86 20.56 17.75
CA VAL A 114 -2.63 20.80 16.97
C VAL A 114 -2.81 21.40 15.56
N GLN A 115 -2.14 22.52 15.25
CA GLN A 115 -1.53 22.74 13.91
C GLN A 115 0.00 22.74 14.06
N VAL A 116 0.60 21.57 13.88
CA VAL A 116 2.05 21.44 13.72
C VAL A 116 2.31 21.24 12.24
N ASP A 117 2.64 22.34 11.57
CA ASP A 117 3.22 22.28 10.24
C ASP A 117 4.68 22.73 10.31
N TYR A 118 5.57 21.74 10.27
CA TYR A 118 7.02 21.95 10.36
C TYR A 118 7.61 22.64 9.13
N GLN A 119 6.90 22.62 8.00
CA GLN A 119 7.45 22.98 6.71
C GLN A 119 7.00 24.35 6.21
N VAL A 120 5.94 24.90 6.80
CA VAL A 120 5.45 26.26 6.53
C VAL A 120 6.56 27.32 6.48
N PRO A 121 7.48 27.41 7.47
CA PRO A 121 8.54 28.42 7.43
C PRO A 121 9.45 28.30 6.21
N ALA A 122 9.71 27.08 5.74
CA ALA A 122 10.52 26.85 4.55
C ALA A 122 9.80 27.33 3.29
N VAL A 123 8.49 27.14 3.20
CA VAL A 123 7.66 27.61 2.08
C VAL A 123 7.54 29.13 2.09
N GLU A 124 7.40 29.75 3.26
CA GLU A 124 7.37 31.22 3.40
C GLU A 124 8.68 31.84 2.94
N GLU A 125 9.82 31.27 3.33
CA GLU A 125 11.14 31.71 2.85
C GLU A 125 11.34 31.46 1.34
N LEU A 126 10.83 30.34 0.83
CA LEU A 126 10.81 30.08 -0.61
C LEU A 126 9.99 31.14 -1.36
N VAL A 127 8.78 31.45 -0.92
CA VAL A 127 7.92 32.46 -1.56
C VAL A 127 8.55 33.85 -1.47
N ALA A 128 9.16 34.20 -0.33
CA ALA A 128 9.89 35.45 -0.17
C ALA A 128 11.07 35.55 -1.17
N LEU A 129 11.84 34.47 -1.34
CA LEU A 129 12.90 34.39 -2.33
C LEU A 129 12.36 34.58 -3.77
N LEU A 130 11.24 33.94 -4.12
CA LEU A 130 10.65 34.07 -5.46
C LEU A 130 10.23 35.52 -5.74
N HIS A 131 9.62 36.20 -4.76
CA HIS A 131 9.25 37.63 -4.88
C HIS A 131 10.48 38.55 -5.00
N GLU A 132 11.51 38.33 -4.19
CA GLU A 132 12.75 39.13 -4.26
C GLU A 132 13.50 38.99 -5.59
N ARG A 133 13.26 37.88 -6.32
CA ARG A 133 13.87 37.60 -7.62
C ARG A 133 12.96 37.97 -8.80
N ASP A 134 11.85 38.64 -8.54
CA ASP A 134 10.86 39.02 -9.56
C ASP A 134 10.40 37.85 -10.44
N VAL A 135 10.28 36.64 -9.84
CA VAL A 135 9.83 35.44 -10.54
C VAL A 135 8.33 35.54 -10.79
N ALA A 136 7.87 35.25 -12.02
CA ALA A 136 6.46 35.27 -12.38
C ALA A 136 5.91 33.88 -12.74
N ALA A 137 6.77 32.96 -13.19
CA ALA A 137 6.40 31.59 -13.55
C ALA A 137 7.41 30.56 -13.04
N ILE A 138 6.93 29.56 -12.30
CA ILE A 138 7.74 28.47 -11.76
C ILE A 138 7.34 27.11 -12.34
N GLY A 139 8.36 26.28 -12.55
CA GLY A 139 8.23 24.84 -12.74
C GLY A 139 8.47 24.09 -11.43
N ILE A 140 7.66 23.08 -11.13
CA ILE A 140 7.84 22.18 -9.99
C ILE A 140 7.88 20.73 -10.48
N GLU A 141 8.64 19.86 -9.81
CA GLU A 141 8.59 18.42 -10.01
C GLU A 141 7.29 17.81 -9.44
N GLU A 142 6.24 17.67 -10.25
CA GLU A 142 4.96 17.11 -9.80
C GLU A 142 4.81 15.60 -10.10
N LYS A 143 5.62 15.06 -11.01
CA LYS A 143 5.52 13.69 -11.51
C LYS A 143 6.74 12.82 -11.15
N TRP A 144 6.45 11.55 -10.86
CA TRP A 144 7.33 10.41 -10.51
C TRP A 144 7.71 10.27 -9.02
N HIS A 145 7.58 9.04 -8.52
CA HIS A 145 7.87 8.42 -7.21
C HIS A 145 7.86 9.20 -5.88
N PHE A 146 7.81 10.52 -5.83
CA PHE A 146 7.57 11.29 -4.61
C PHE A 146 6.87 12.61 -4.96
N ILE A 147 5.80 12.94 -4.23
CA ILE A 147 5.34 14.32 -4.03
C ILE A 147 6.60 15.10 -3.59
N PRO A 148 6.83 16.36 -4.04
CA PRO A 148 7.99 17.13 -3.60
C PRO A 148 8.14 17.02 -2.08
N GLY A 149 9.36 17.12 -1.51
CA GLY A 149 9.63 16.99 -0.06
C GLY A 149 8.83 17.89 0.89
N PHE A 150 7.83 18.58 0.35
CA PHE A 150 6.68 19.19 0.96
C PHE A 150 5.57 18.22 1.41
N THR A 151 4.90 18.53 2.52
CA THR A 151 3.56 18.06 2.83
C THR A 151 2.57 18.64 1.82
N LEU A 152 1.40 18.02 1.67
CA LEU A 152 0.34 18.57 0.83
C LEU A 152 -0.01 20.00 1.24
N HIS A 153 -0.05 20.30 2.54
CA HIS A 153 -0.31 21.65 3.05
C HIS A 153 0.79 22.65 2.69
N ALA A 154 2.06 22.28 2.82
CA ALA A 154 3.19 23.10 2.39
C ALA A 154 3.16 23.37 0.89
N PHE A 155 2.80 22.35 0.10
CA PHE A 155 2.63 22.48 -1.34
C PHE A 155 1.43 23.37 -1.73
N ASP A 156 0.30 23.26 -1.02
CA ASP A 156 -0.87 24.13 -1.22
C ASP A 156 -0.52 25.59 -0.93
N ARG A 157 0.31 25.86 0.08
CA ARG A 157 0.81 27.22 0.34
C ARG A 157 1.71 27.74 -0.77
N LEU A 158 2.58 26.91 -1.33
CA LEU A 158 3.39 27.29 -2.48
C LEU A 158 2.51 27.60 -3.70
N ARG A 159 1.39 26.89 -3.87
CA ARG A 159 0.42 27.16 -4.94
C ARG A 159 -0.38 28.45 -4.76
N LEU A 160 -0.34 29.07 -3.57
CA LEU A 160 -0.87 30.42 -3.34
C LEU A 160 0.10 31.53 -3.76
N PHE A 161 1.29 31.19 -4.25
CA PHE A 161 2.18 32.15 -4.90
C PHE A 161 1.44 32.90 -6.02
N ASP A 162 1.59 34.23 -6.06
CA ASP A 162 0.84 35.11 -6.98
C ASP A 162 1.24 34.95 -8.48
N GLY A 163 2.15 34.02 -8.80
CA GLY A 163 2.62 33.69 -10.15
C GLY A 163 2.09 32.37 -10.70
N GLN A 164 2.51 32.03 -11.92
CA GLN A 164 2.13 30.78 -12.59
C GLN A 164 2.93 29.60 -12.01
N VAL A 165 2.23 28.55 -11.57
CA VAL A 165 2.84 27.28 -11.13
C VAL A 165 2.49 26.18 -12.12
N SER A 166 3.48 25.39 -12.56
CA SER A 166 3.24 24.27 -13.49
C SER A 166 4.23 23.12 -13.30
N ASP A 167 3.84 21.92 -13.74
CA ASP A 167 4.73 20.75 -13.76
C ASP A 167 5.92 20.93 -14.72
N ALA A 168 7.10 20.65 -14.21
CA ALA A 168 8.37 20.67 -14.93
C ALA A 168 9.16 19.35 -14.82
N SER A 169 8.57 18.27 -14.28
CA SER A 169 9.24 16.95 -14.20
C SER A 169 9.80 16.49 -15.55
N GLY A 170 9.07 16.73 -16.65
CA GLY A 170 9.53 16.37 -18.00
C GLY A 170 10.80 17.11 -18.46
N LEU A 171 11.08 18.31 -17.94
CA LEU A 171 12.32 19.05 -18.23
C LEU A 171 13.51 18.42 -17.50
N ILE A 172 13.31 18.09 -16.23
CA ILE A 172 14.30 17.41 -15.38
C ILE A 172 14.66 16.06 -15.99
N TRP A 173 13.68 15.24 -16.35
CA TRP A 173 13.92 13.93 -16.96
C TRP A 173 14.68 14.06 -18.28
N ARG A 174 14.35 15.07 -19.08
CA ARG A 174 15.06 15.30 -20.34
C ARG A 174 16.53 15.64 -20.12
N ALA A 175 16.85 16.38 -19.06
CA ALA A 175 18.23 16.68 -18.70
C ALA A 175 18.94 15.45 -18.11
N ARG A 176 18.31 14.76 -17.15
CA ARG A 176 18.89 13.60 -16.47
C ARG A 176 19.07 12.38 -17.36
N ARG A 177 18.22 12.16 -18.39
CA ARG A 177 18.33 10.97 -19.26
C ARG A 177 19.72 10.80 -19.87
N VAL A 178 20.34 11.88 -20.35
CA VAL A 178 21.64 11.83 -21.04
C VAL A 178 22.76 12.15 -20.05
N LYS A 179 23.62 11.17 -19.78
CA LYS A 179 24.70 11.28 -18.80
C LYS A 179 25.93 11.94 -19.39
N SER A 180 26.54 12.84 -18.63
CA SER A 180 27.84 13.41 -18.94
C SER A 180 28.97 12.39 -18.74
N PRO A 181 30.17 12.67 -19.27
CA PRO A 181 31.35 11.83 -19.02
C PRO A 181 31.65 11.64 -17.52
N TRP A 182 31.43 12.67 -16.70
CA TRP A 182 31.66 12.61 -15.26
C TRP A 182 30.62 11.71 -14.58
N GLU A 183 29.34 11.83 -14.95
CA GLU A 183 28.28 10.96 -14.44
C GLU A 183 28.57 9.49 -14.79
N LEU A 184 28.95 9.22 -16.03
CA LEU A 184 29.30 7.86 -16.48
C LEU A 184 30.51 7.29 -15.75
N GLU A 185 31.49 8.10 -15.37
CA GLU A 185 32.62 7.65 -14.55
C GLU A 185 32.16 7.20 -13.16
N ARG A 186 31.27 7.98 -12.52
CA ARG A 186 30.69 7.60 -11.22
C ARG A 186 29.88 6.31 -11.31
N MET A 187 29.03 6.19 -12.32
CA MET A 187 28.22 4.99 -12.52
C MET A 187 29.07 3.74 -12.79
N ARG A 188 30.14 3.84 -13.58
CA ARG A 188 31.08 2.73 -13.78
C ARG A 188 31.75 2.32 -12.46
N HIS A 189 32.15 3.28 -11.64
CA HIS A 189 32.71 2.96 -10.33
C HIS A 189 31.69 2.30 -9.40
N ALA A 190 30.41 2.69 -9.46
CA ALA A 190 29.35 2.05 -8.69
C ALA A 190 29.17 0.59 -9.13
N ALA A 191 29.23 0.35 -10.45
CA ALA A 191 29.13 -1.00 -11.02
C ALA A 191 30.33 -1.88 -10.65
N GLU A 192 31.55 -1.33 -10.56
CA GLU A 192 32.73 -2.03 -10.03
C GLU A 192 32.49 -2.51 -8.58
N ILE A 193 32.01 -1.62 -7.71
CA ILE A 193 31.72 -1.93 -6.30
C ILE A 193 30.59 -2.95 -6.18
N CYS A 194 29.54 -2.84 -7.00
CA CYS A 194 28.43 -3.79 -7.01
C CYS A 194 28.90 -5.20 -7.40
N GLU A 195 29.78 -5.31 -8.38
CA GLU A 195 30.35 -6.61 -8.77
C GLU A 195 31.27 -7.17 -7.68
N GLU A 196 32.13 -6.36 -7.06
CA GLU A 196 32.96 -6.79 -5.92
C GLU A 196 32.09 -7.31 -4.76
N ALA A 197 30.98 -6.65 -4.47
CA ALA A 197 30.01 -7.06 -3.46
C ALA A 197 29.39 -8.42 -3.79
N HIS A 198 28.94 -8.63 -5.03
CA HIS A 198 28.41 -9.92 -5.51
C HIS A 198 29.46 -11.03 -5.46
N GLN A 199 30.71 -10.75 -5.79
CA GLN A 199 31.81 -11.72 -5.68
C GLN A 199 32.08 -12.12 -4.23
N ALA A 200 32.14 -11.15 -3.32
CA ALA A 200 32.33 -11.36 -1.89
C ALA A 200 31.14 -12.12 -1.26
N PHE A 201 29.91 -11.79 -1.69
CA PHE A 201 28.69 -12.50 -1.29
C PHE A 201 28.75 -13.95 -1.75
N ALA A 202 29.05 -14.20 -3.02
CA ALA A 202 29.15 -15.54 -3.59
C ALA A 202 30.19 -16.44 -2.86
N ALA A 203 31.28 -15.85 -2.37
CA ALA A 203 32.30 -16.56 -1.60
C ALA A 203 31.85 -16.93 -0.16
N GLN A 204 30.90 -16.16 0.41
CA GLN A 204 30.49 -16.27 1.82
C GLN A 204 29.11 -16.91 2.01
N ALA A 205 28.21 -16.84 1.04
CA ALA A 205 26.89 -17.45 1.12
C ALA A 205 26.99 -18.97 1.32
N ARG A 206 26.13 -19.52 2.18
CA ARG A 206 26.09 -20.96 2.52
C ARG A 206 24.67 -21.48 2.44
N VAL A 207 24.52 -22.71 1.96
CA VAL A 207 23.26 -23.46 2.10
C VAL A 207 22.91 -23.59 3.58
N GLY A 208 21.63 -23.36 3.90
CA GLY A 208 21.08 -23.34 5.25
C GLY A 208 20.94 -21.94 5.85
N MET A 209 21.58 -20.91 5.28
CA MET A 209 21.31 -19.52 5.67
C MET A 209 19.89 -19.12 5.27
N SER A 210 19.21 -18.38 6.15
CA SER A 210 17.91 -17.78 5.80
C SER A 210 18.07 -16.68 4.76
N GLU A 211 17.00 -16.35 4.03
CA GLU A 211 17.02 -15.18 3.13
C GLU A 211 17.36 -13.89 3.89
N ARG A 212 16.95 -13.75 5.16
CA ARG A 212 17.35 -12.61 6.01
C ARG A 212 18.86 -12.57 6.26
N ASP A 213 19.48 -13.71 6.54
CA ASP A 213 20.92 -13.79 6.78
C ASP A 213 21.71 -13.52 5.50
N LEU A 214 21.26 -14.09 4.37
CA LEU A 214 21.82 -13.82 3.05
C LEU A 214 21.66 -12.34 2.67
N GLY A 215 20.51 -11.71 2.96
CA GLY A 215 20.29 -10.30 2.70
C GLY A 215 21.18 -9.39 3.55
N ARG A 216 21.39 -9.74 4.84
CA ARG A 216 22.36 -9.04 5.70
C ARG A 216 23.78 -9.22 5.17
N LEU A 217 24.14 -10.42 4.72
CA LEU A 217 25.45 -10.72 4.15
C LEU A 217 25.69 -9.89 2.88
N LEU A 218 24.74 -9.85 1.94
CA LEU A 218 24.87 -9.09 0.70
C LEU A 218 25.07 -7.59 0.98
N ARG A 219 24.25 -7.01 1.87
CA ARG A 219 24.40 -5.61 2.27
C ARG A 219 25.74 -5.34 2.96
N ARG A 220 26.20 -6.25 3.82
CA ARG A 220 27.53 -6.15 4.44
C ARG A 220 28.62 -6.18 3.37
N CYS A 221 28.56 -7.10 2.42
CA CYS A 221 29.53 -7.18 1.31
C CYS A 221 29.55 -5.89 0.49
N ALA A 222 28.39 -5.27 0.26
CA ALA A 222 28.30 -3.98 -0.43
C ALA A 222 29.00 -2.85 0.34
N TYR A 223 28.75 -2.71 1.65
CA TYR A 223 29.44 -1.72 2.48
C TYR A 223 30.95 -2.00 2.60
N ASP A 224 31.35 -3.27 2.76
CA ASP A 224 32.76 -3.66 2.81
C ASP A 224 33.49 -3.33 1.49
N ALA A 225 32.79 -3.41 0.35
CA ALA A 225 33.30 -3.06 -0.98
C ALA A 225 33.32 -1.54 -1.27
N GLY A 226 32.71 -0.71 -0.41
CA GLY A 226 32.74 0.75 -0.53
C GLY A 226 31.43 1.40 -0.98
N ALA A 227 30.30 0.70 -0.90
CA ALA A 227 28.98 1.34 -1.04
C ALA A 227 28.77 2.36 0.09
N GLU A 228 28.16 3.49 -0.23
CA GLU A 228 27.81 4.53 0.74
C GLU A 228 26.33 4.45 1.13
N ARG A 229 25.48 4.04 0.20
CA ARG A 229 24.04 3.81 0.42
C ARG A 229 23.57 2.57 -0.35
N ILE A 230 22.66 1.81 0.26
CA ILE A 230 21.94 0.73 -0.42
C ILE A 230 20.55 1.25 -0.77
N GLY A 231 20.20 1.24 -2.06
CA GLY A 231 18.86 1.63 -2.52
C GLY A 231 17.88 0.49 -2.33
N TYR A 232 18.20 -0.66 -2.91
CA TYR A 232 17.41 -1.89 -2.85
C TYR A 232 18.32 -3.11 -2.74
N SER A 233 17.85 -4.14 -2.06
CA SER A 233 18.51 -5.45 -2.07
C SER A 233 17.46 -6.55 -2.01
N GLY A 234 17.41 -7.42 -3.01
CA GLY A 234 16.49 -8.55 -3.11
C GLY A 234 17.20 -9.87 -2.83
N ILE A 235 16.59 -10.76 -2.05
CA ILE A 235 17.06 -12.14 -1.86
C ILE A 235 15.86 -13.10 -1.87
N ILE A 236 15.86 -14.05 -2.81
CA ILE A 236 14.83 -15.11 -2.88
C ILE A 236 15.50 -16.48 -2.96
N ALA A 237 15.25 -17.31 -1.95
CA ALA A 237 15.65 -18.71 -1.95
C ALA A 237 14.59 -19.57 -2.65
N GLY A 238 15.00 -20.32 -3.67
CA GLY A 238 14.13 -21.29 -4.35
C GLY A 238 13.41 -20.76 -5.60
N VAL A 239 13.49 -19.45 -5.91
CA VAL A 239 12.92 -18.76 -7.09
C VAL A 239 11.48 -19.15 -7.48
N ASP A 240 10.75 -19.77 -6.55
CA ASP A 240 9.36 -20.25 -6.71
C ASP A 240 8.33 -19.14 -6.46
N ARG A 241 8.81 -17.91 -6.24
CA ARG A 241 8.00 -16.70 -6.10
C ARG A 241 8.70 -15.51 -6.73
N ALA A 242 7.90 -14.51 -7.11
CA ALA A 242 8.40 -13.30 -7.74
C ALA A 242 9.37 -12.52 -6.82
N PRO A 243 10.40 -11.86 -7.39
CA PRO A 243 11.50 -11.23 -6.65
C PRO A 243 11.20 -9.89 -5.95
N LEU A 244 9.97 -9.41 -5.98
CA LEU A 244 9.56 -8.12 -5.39
C LEU A 244 9.33 -8.14 -3.86
N GLY A 245 9.45 -9.30 -3.21
CA GLY A 245 9.25 -9.46 -1.77
C GLY A 245 10.54 -9.32 -0.97
N GLY A 246 10.44 -8.75 0.24
CA GLY A 246 11.57 -8.70 1.18
C GLY A 246 12.01 -10.09 1.67
N PRO A 247 13.25 -10.22 2.20
CA PRO A 247 13.77 -11.50 2.67
C PRO A 247 12.98 -12.06 3.86
N THR A 248 12.68 -13.37 3.83
CA THR A 248 11.96 -14.11 4.87
C THR A 248 12.90 -14.98 5.71
N ASP A 249 12.34 -15.74 6.65
CA ASP A 249 13.11 -16.73 7.44
C ASP A 249 13.31 -18.06 6.69
N ARG A 250 12.90 -18.15 5.42
CA ARG A 250 13.09 -19.35 4.59
C ARG A 250 14.59 -19.64 4.40
N PRO A 251 15.06 -20.87 4.69
CA PRO A 251 16.44 -21.26 4.43
C PRO A 251 16.67 -21.48 2.93
N TRP A 252 17.87 -21.14 2.46
CA TRP A 252 18.32 -21.53 1.13
C TRP A 252 18.83 -22.98 1.13
N GLU A 253 18.15 -23.86 0.41
CA GLU A 253 18.40 -25.31 0.46
C GLU A 253 19.22 -25.82 -0.73
N ARG A 254 19.82 -27.00 -0.56
CA ARG A 254 20.58 -27.66 -1.62
C ARG A 254 19.67 -28.05 -2.80
N GLY A 255 20.10 -27.77 -4.02
CA GLY A 255 19.34 -27.97 -5.25
C GLY A 255 18.51 -26.75 -5.69
N GLN A 256 18.35 -25.75 -4.83
CA GLN A 256 17.64 -24.51 -5.16
C GLN A 256 18.55 -23.49 -5.85
N LEU A 257 17.93 -22.65 -6.68
CA LEU A 257 18.51 -21.39 -7.14
C LEU A 257 18.33 -20.30 -6.08
N LEU A 258 19.20 -19.30 -6.14
CA LEU A 258 19.18 -18.11 -5.30
C LEU A 258 19.23 -16.89 -6.21
N PHE A 259 18.18 -16.07 -6.14
CA PHE A 259 18.18 -14.75 -6.74
C PHE A 259 18.74 -13.76 -5.73
N ALA A 260 19.71 -12.95 -6.16
CA ALA A 260 20.33 -11.91 -5.35
C ALA A 260 20.45 -10.63 -6.15
N ASP A 261 19.74 -9.60 -5.71
CA ASP A 261 19.68 -8.30 -6.35
C ASP A 261 20.31 -7.24 -5.46
N LEU A 262 21.07 -6.33 -6.07
CA LEU A 262 21.80 -5.29 -5.37
C LEU A 262 21.80 -3.99 -6.16
N CYS A 263 21.12 -3.01 -5.59
CA CYS A 263 21.22 -1.63 -5.99
C CYS A 263 21.97 -0.83 -4.92
N LEU A 264 23.08 -0.22 -5.30
CA LEU A 264 23.92 0.56 -4.41
C LEU A 264 24.32 1.88 -5.03
N GLN A 265 24.63 2.84 -4.17
CA GLN A 265 25.14 4.16 -4.52
C GLN A 265 26.47 4.40 -3.84
N ILE A 266 27.29 5.20 -4.52
CA ILE A 266 28.60 5.65 -4.04
C ILE A 266 28.63 7.18 -3.99
N GLY A 267 29.71 7.74 -3.43
CA GLY A 267 29.88 9.19 -3.34
C GLY A 267 29.70 9.91 -4.68
N GLY A 268 29.05 11.06 -4.64
CA GLY A 268 28.62 11.79 -5.83
C GLY A 268 27.29 11.30 -6.41
N GLY A 269 26.56 10.42 -5.70
CA GLY A 269 25.13 10.27 -5.83
C GLY A 269 24.62 9.37 -6.96
N TYR A 270 25.45 8.54 -7.60
CA TYR A 270 25.02 7.66 -8.71
C TYR A 270 24.93 6.19 -8.31
N PHE A 271 23.90 5.53 -8.83
CA PHE A 271 23.61 4.12 -8.58
C PHE A 271 24.25 3.20 -9.63
N ALA A 272 24.51 1.97 -9.18
CA ALA A 272 24.52 0.77 -10.01
C ALA A 272 23.43 -0.18 -9.50
N ASP A 273 22.82 -0.92 -10.41
CA ASP A 273 21.70 -1.81 -10.16
C ASP A 273 21.81 -3.04 -11.07
N PHE A 274 22.17 -4.18 -10.48
CA PHE A 274 22.07 -5.46 -11.18
C PHE A 274 22.02 -6.65 -10.23
N ASN A 275 21.26 -7.65 -10.64
CA ASN A 275 21.17 -8.93 -9.96
C ASN A 275 22.14 -10.02 -10.47
N ARG A 276 22.26 -11.07 -9.67
CA ARG A 276 22.87 -12.36 -10.01
C ARG A 276 21.98 -13.51 -9.57
N VAL A 277 22.07 -14.62 -10.32
CA VAL A 277 21.46 -15.89 -9.95
C VAL A 277 22.55 -16.90 -9.63
N TYR A 278 22.41 -17.60 -8.51
CA TYR A 278 23.35 -18.63 -8.07
C TYR A 278 22.65 -19.98 -7.90
N ALA A 279 23.39 -21.08 -8.04
CA ALA A 279 22.92 -22.42 -7.73
C ALA A 279 23.63 -22.98 -6.48
N SER A 280 22.91 -23.74 -5.66
CA SER A 280 23.46 -24.40 -4.46
C SER A 280 24.10 -25.77 -4.73
N ALA A 281 23.92 -26.29 -5.94
CA ALA A 281 24.44 -27.56 -6.45
C ALA A 281 24.56 -27.47 -7.98
N PRO A 282 25.21 -28.42 -8.68
CA PRO A 282 25.18 -28.47 -10.13
C PRO A 282 23.73 -28.39 -10.66
N PRO A 283 23.42 -27.42 -11.55
CA PRO A 283 22.05 -27.15 -11.94
C PRO A 283 21.44 -28.30 -12.73
N THR A 284 20.13 -28.46 -12.61
CA THR A 284 19.35 -29.36 -13.48
C THR A 284 19.34 -28.87 -14.92
N ARG A 285 18.93 -29.72 -15.87
CA ARG A 285 18.84 -29.33 -17.29
C ARG A 285 17.85 -28.20 -17.48
N GLU A 286 16.74 -28.22 -16.74
CA GLU A 286 15.68 -27.23 -16.77
C GLU A 286 16.19 -25.88 -16.25
N GLN A 287 16.88 -25.87 -15.10
CA GLN A 287 17.49 -24.65 -14.55
C GLN A 287 18.54 -24.06 -15.50
N GLN A 288 19.38 -24.90 -16.10
CA GLN A 288 20.38 -24.44 -17.08
C GLN A 288 19.73 -23.86 -18.33
N ALA A 289 18.67 -24.50 -18.85
CA ALA A 289 17.95 -24.02 -20.03
C ALA A 289 17.23 -22.69 -19.76
N ALA A 290 16.63 -22.51 -18.58
CA ALA A 290 16.00 -21.24 -18.19
C ALA A 290 17.03 -20.11 -18.06
N TYR A 291 18.18 -20.38 -17.44
CA TYR A 291 19.27 -19.42 -17.33
C TYR A 291 19.86 -19.03 -18.71
N GLU A 292 19.97 -19.98 -19.63
CA GLU A 292 20.41 -19.72 -21.01
C GLU A 292 19.43 -18.79 -21.76
N GLN A 293 18.12 -18.91 -21.51
CA GLN A 293 17.12 -18.04 -22.14
C GLN A 293 17.31 -16.56 -21.74
N LEU A 294 17.65 -16.28 -20.48
CA LEU A 294 18.02 -14.92 -20.04
C LEU A 294 19.24 -14.38 -20.81
N ASN A 295 20.28 -15.20 -20.96
CA ASN A 295 21.49 -14.85 -21.70
C ASN A 295 21.20 -14.60 -23.20
N VAL A 296 20.33 -15.41 -23.80
CA VAL A 296 19.86 -15.20 -25.17
C VAL A 296 19.13 -13.87 -25.31
N ALA A 297 18.23 -13.54 -24.37
CA ALA A 297 17.51 -12.27 -24.38
C ALA A 297 18.47 -11.06 -24.28
N LEU A 298 19.44 -11.11 -23.37
CA LEU A 298 20.48 -10.07 -23.25
C LEU A 298 21.33 -9.92 -24.51
N ARG A 299 21.68 -11.04 -25.19
CA ARG A 299 22.39 -10.97 -26.48
C ARG A 299 21.55 -10.27 -27.55
N ARG A 300 20.26 -10.59 -27.68
CA ARG A 300 19.35 -9.92 -28.62
C ARG A 300 19.20 -8.44 -28.30
N ALA A 301 19.01 -8.10 -27.03
CA ALA A 301 18.90 -6.72 -26.57
C ALA A 301 20.13 -5.92 -27.01
N ARG A 302 21.33 -6.44 -26.78
CA ARG A 302 22.60 -5.81 -27.18
C ARG A 302 22.75 -5.58 -28.69
N GLU A 303 22.12 -6.40 -29.53
CA GLU A 303 22.12 -6.21 -30.98
C GLU A 303 21.23 -5.04 -31.42
N VAL A 304 20.19 -4.72 -30.63
CA VAL A 304 19.23 -3.65 -30.95
C VAL A 304 19.45 -2.36 -30.17
N VAL A 305 20.11 -2.37 -29.00
CA VAL A 305 20.37 -1.15 -28.23
C VAL A 305 21.27 -0.21 -29.05
N ALA A 306 20.69 0.87 -29.55
CA ALA A 306 21.37 2.00 -30.19
C ALA A 306 20.50 3.26 -30.08
N ALA A 307 21.12 4.44 -30.18
CA ALA A 307 20.37 5.69 -30.26
C ALA A 307 19.38 5.66 -31.44
N GLY A 308 18.18 6.19 -31.22
CA GLY A 308 17.09 6.15 -32.20
C GLY A 308 16.23 4.89 -32.13
N THR A 309 16.69 3.80 -31.51
CA THR A 309 15.90 2.59 -31.31
C THR A 309 14.70 2.90 -30.40
N PRO A 310 13.46 2.53 -30.79
CA PRO A 310 12.30 2.68 -29.92
C PRO A 310 12.44 1.83 -28.65
N VAL A 311 12.05 2.37 -27.50
CA VAL A 311 12.06 1.63 -26.22
C VAL A 311 11.25 0.32 -26.31
N ALA A 312 10.10 0.34 -26.97
CA ALA A 312 9.27 -0.83 -27.20
C ALA A 312 10.00 -1.96 -27.96
N GLU A 313 10.86 -1.62 -28.92
CA GLU A 313 11.65 -2.60 -29.67
C GLU A 313 12.68 -3.29 -28.78
N LEU A 314 13.39 -2.51 -27.97
CA LEU A 314 14.32 -3.03 -26.97
C LEU A 314 13.60 -3.91 -25.92
N ALA A 315 12.47 -3.44 -25.40
CA ALA A 315 11.69 -4.18 -24.42
C ALA A 315 11.18 -5.52 -25.00
N ALA A 316 10.74 -5.54 -26.26
CA ALA A 316 10.35 -6.76 -26.95
C ALA A 316 11.54 -7.73 -27.15
N ALA A 317 12.74 -7.22 -27.43
CA ALA A 317 13.95 -8.05 -27.55
C ALA A 317 14.32 -8.75 -26.22
N LEU A 318 14.03 -8.10 -25.09
CA LEU A 318 14.31 -8.60 -23.74
C LEU A 318 13.24 -9.58 -23.22
N LEU A 319 11.95 -9.33 -23.46
CA LEU A 319 10.86 -10.17 -22.92
C LEU A 319 10.40 -11.27 -23.88
N GLY A 320 10.52 -11.05 -25.19
CA GLY A 320 9.87 -11.92 -26.17
C GLY A 320 8.35 -11.95 -25.97
N GLU A 321 7.76 -13.16 -25.97
CA GLU A 321 6.33 -13.39 -25.70
C GLU A 321 6.03 -13.69 -24.22
N ALA A 322 7.05 -13.71 -23.34
CA ALA A 322 6.88 -14.10 -21.95
C ALA A 322 6.22 -12.99 -21.11
N PRO A 323 5.34 -13.33 -20.16
CA PRO A 323 4.80 -12.35 -19.22
C PRO A 323 5.91 -11.82 -18.30
N SER A 324 6.03 -10.50 -18.22
CA SER A 324 6.98 -9.81 -17.34
C SER A 324 6.45 -9.71 -15.91
N ILE A 325 7.33 -9.90 -14.92
CA ILE A 325 7.03 -9.63 -13.50
C ILE A 325 6.85 -8.15 -13.18
N TYR A 326 7.53 -7.28 -13.93
CA TYR A 326 7.61 -5.85 -13.65
C TYR A 326 6.72 -5.02 -14.58
N ALA A 327 5.99 -5.67 -15.50
CA ALA A 327 5.33 -5.03 -16.65
C ALA A 327 6.27 -4.17 -17.52
N ARG A 328 7.59 -4.42 -17.40
CA ARG A 328 8.69 -3.77 -18.12
C ARG A 328 9.91 -4.70 -18.18
N ALA A 329 10.81 -4.41 -19.11
CA ALA A 329 12.02 -5.17 -19.38
C ALA A 329 13.30 -4.48 -18.91
N GLY A 330 13.16 -3.40 -18.15
CA GLY A 330 14.26 -2.51 -17.78
C GLY A 330 13.83 -1.10 -17.48
N HIS A 331 14.83 -0.29 -17.16
CA HIS A 331 14.66 1.12 -16.88
C HIS A 331 15.95 1.90 -17.12
N GLY A 332 15.84 3.22 -17.18
CA GLY A 332 16.97 4.12 -17.06
C GLY A 332 17.53 4.11 -15.65
N LEU A 333 18.80 4.49 -15.53
CA LEU A 333 19.49 4.58 -14.25
C LEU A 333 20.29 5.89 -14.14
N GLY A 334 20.45 6.39 -12.92
CA GLY A 334 21.31 7.54 -12.62
C GLY A 334 21.42 7.82 -11.14
N GLN A 335 20.94 8.98 -10.71
CA GLN A 335 20.85 9.35 -9.29
C GLN A 335 19.61 8.79 -8.60
N GLU A 336 18.68 8.21 -9.37
CA GLU A 336 17.55 7.45 -8.85
C GLU A 336 17.49 6.09 -9.54
N MET A 337 16.84 5.16 -8.85
CA MET A 337 16.47 3.86 -9.35
C MET A 337 14.97 3.66 -9.08
N PRO A 338 14.13 3.53 -10.12
CA PRO A 338 14.42 3.70 -11.55
C PRO A 338 14.40 5.17 -12.03
N GLU A 339 15.13 5.47 -13.12
CA GLU A 339 14.97 6.69 -13.93
C GLU A 339 14.28 6.39 -15.29
N PRO A 340 13.69 7.39 -15.98
CA PRO A 340 13.22 7.21 -17.36
C PRO A 340 14.37 6.91 -18.35
N PRO A 341 14.10 6.19 -19.46
CA PRO A 341 12.82 5.58 -19.82
C PRO A 341 12.54 4.29 -19.04
N SER A 342 11.28 3.97 -18.80
CA SER A 342 10.87 2.62 -18.38
C SER A 342 10.80 1.75 -19.62
N LEU A 343 11.53 0.65 -19.70
CA LEU A 343 11.59 -0.21 -20.89
C LEU A 343 10.32 -1.05 -21.04
N SER A 344 9.22 -0.39 -21.41
CA SER A 344 7.92 -1.00 -21.64
C SER A 344 7.76 -1.39 -23.11
N PRO A 345 7.15 -2.56 -23.42
CA PRO A 345 6.76 -2.94 -24.79
C PRO A 345 5.79 -1.96 -25.47
N HIS A 346 5.25 -0.99 -24.73
CA HIS A 346 4.29 -0.01 -25.22
C HIS A 346 4.87 1.41 -25.34
N ASP A 347 6.14 1.64 -24.99
CA ASP A 347 6.75 2.97 -25.05
C ASP A 347 7.45 3.20 -26.41
N PRO A 348 6.92 4.07 -27.28
CA PRO A 348 7.51 4.33 -28.59
C PRO A 348 8.71 5.29 -28.53
N THR A 349 9.08 5.79 -27.35
CA THR A 349 10.11 6.82 -27.21
C THR A 349 11.46 6.31 -27.72
N PRO A 350 12.17 7.04 -28.59
CA PRO A 350 13.50 6.63 -29.04
C PRO A 350 14.54 6.81 -27.93
N LEU A 351 15.48 5.86 -27.87
CA LEU A 351 16.68 5.94 -27.03
C LEU A 351 17.63 7.05 -27.52
N ARG A 352 18.45 7.57 -26.62
CA ARG A 352 19.42 8.63 -26.92
C ARG A 352 20.83 8.22 -26.53
N ALA A 353 21.81 8.63 -27.32
CA ALA A 353 23.21 8.43 -26.95
C ALA A 353 23.51 9.09 -25.60
N GLY A 354 24.25 8.39 -24.74
CA GLY A 354 24.56 8.79 -23.38
C GLY A 354 23.52 8.39 -22.33
N GLU A 355 22.41 7.75 -22.70
CA GLU A 355 21.49 7.13 -21.73
C GLU A 355 22.13 5.89 -21.11
N VAL A 356 21.86 5.68 -19.82
CA VAL A 356 22.24 4.45 -19.11
C VAL A 356 20.99 3.64 -18.83
N LEU A 357 21.01 2.36 -19.20
CA LEU A 357 19.88 1.45 -19.10
C LEU A 357 20.27 0.19 -18.32
N CYS A 358 19.41 -0.22 -17.40
CA CYS A 358 19.38 -1.58 -16.84
C CYS A 358 18.58 -2.47 -17.81
N LEU A 359 19.23 -3.48 -18.37
CA LEU A 359 18.61 -4.49 -19.24
C LEU A 359 18.24 -5.70 -18.38
N GLU A 360 16.95 -5.88 -18.07
CA GLU A 360 16.49 -6.91 -17.11
C GLU A 360 15.48 -7.87 -17.76
N PRO A 361 15.89 -8.84 -18.60
CA PRO A 361 14.97 -9.89 -19.02
C PRO A 361 14.44 -10.62 -17.78
N ASN A 362 13.13 -10.79 -17.73
CA ASN A 362 12.44 -11.33 -16.56
C ASN A 362 11.20 -12.13 -16.97
N GLY A 363 10.91 -13.20 -16.22
CA GLY A 363 9.73 -14.03 -16.49
C GLY A 363 9.68 -15.31 -15.66
N GLU A 364 8.56 -16.02 -15.79
CA GLU A 364 8.37 -17.34 -15.18
C GLU A 364 8.76 -18.44 -16.17
N PHE A 365 9.66 -19.33 -15.75
CA PHE A 365 10.16 -20.44 -16.55
C PHE A 365 9.55 -21.75 -16.05
N ALA A 366 8.84 -22.45 -16.94
CA ALA A 366 8.14 -23.68 -16.62
C ALA A 366 9.07 -24.72 -15.95
N GLY A 367 8.66 -25.22 -14.79
CA GLY A 367 9.43 -26.20 -14.01
C GLY A 367 10.63 -25.64 -13.24
N VAL A 368 10.89 -24.33 -13.32
CA VAL A 368 11.98 -23.66 -12.59
C VAL A 368 11.45 -22.58 -11.65
N GLY A 369 10.61 -21.67 -12.15
CA GLY A 369 10.10 -20.50 -11.40
C GLY A 369 10.54 -19.17 -12.02
N TRP A 370 10.57 -18.13 -11.21
CA TRP A 370 10.84 -16.75 -11.63
C TRP A 370 12.33 -16.48 -11.71
N LEU A 371 12.82 -16.11 -12.90
CA LEU A 371 14.20 -15.67 -13.05
C LEU A 371 14.25 -14.27 -13.65
N VAL A 372 15.28 -13.55 -13.23
CA VAL A 372 15.68 -12.26 -13.77
C VAL A 372 17.18 -12.36 -14.01
N GLY A 373 17.63 -11.80 -15.12
CA GLY A 373 19.05 -11.50 -15.34
C GLY A 373 19.18 -10.02 -15.58
N GLU A 374 20.35 -9.44 -15.31
CA GLU A 374 20.52 -8.00 -15.46
C GLU A 374 21.96 -7.60 -15.73
N GLU A 375 22.11 -6.62 -16.62
CA GLU A 375 23.35 -5.90 -16.90
C GLU A 375 23.05 -4.46 -17.34
N GLU A 376 24.04 -3.59 -17.18
CA GLU A 376 23.90 -2.15 -17.45
C GLU A 376 24.69 -1.74 -18.68
N VAL A 377 24.10 -0.88 -19.52
CA VAL A 377 24.73 -0.37 -20.75
C VAL A 377 24.59 1.13 -20.88
N VAL A 378 25.55 1.74 -21.58
CA VAL A 378 25.47 3.11 -22.08
C VAL A 378 25.06 3.06 -23.56
N VAL A 379 23.99 3.76 -23.93
CA VAL A 379 23.54 3.88 -25.33
C VAL A 379 24.51 4.74 -26.13
N ALA A 380 24.82 4.33 -27.36
CA ALA A 380 25.66 5.05 -28.32
C ALA A 380 24.97 5.16 -29.70
N ASP A 381 25.47 6.03 -30.58
CA ASP A 381 24.82 6.34 -31.88
C ASP A 381 24.61 5.14 -32.80
N GLY A 382 25.41 4.08 -32.65
CA GLY A 382 25.33 2.86 -33.48
C GLY A 382 25.41 1.56 -32.67
N GLY A 383 25.09 1.62 -31.37
CA GLY A 383 25.18 0.46 -30.49
C GLY A 383 25.16 0.84 -29.02
N HIS A 384 25.92 0.11 -28.22
CA HIS A 384 26.04 0.33 -26.78
C HIS A 384 27.49 0.13 -26.31
N GLN A 385 27.77 0.61 -25.10
CA GLN A 385 28.98 0.29 -24.35
C GLN A 385 28.58 -0.39 -23.04
N PRO A 386 29.29 -1.43 -22.59
CA PRO A 386 29.03 -1.98 -21.26
C PRO A 386 29.35 -0.93 -20.19
N LEU A 387 28.46 -0.79 -19.22
CA LEU A 387 28.70 0.01 -18.02
C LEU A 387 29.09 -0.93 -16.86
N SER A 388 28.33 -2.00 -16.68
CA SER A 388 28.63 -3.07 -15.73
C SER A 388 29.41 -4.21 -16.39
N VAL A 389 29.87 -5.14 -15.55
CA VAL A 389 30.16 -6.49 -16.05
C VAL A 389 28.89 -7.13 -16.60
N ARG A 390 29.05 -7.96 -17.63
CA ARG A 390 27.94 -8.67 -18.26
C ARG A 390 27.32 -9.67 -17.30
N PHE A 391 26.05 -9.97 -17.53
CA PHE A 391 25.42 -11.11 -16.88
C PHE A 391 26.19 -12.39 -17.22
N PRO A 392 26.54 -13.25 -16.24
CA PRO A 392 27.41 -14.39 -16.49
C PRO A 392 26.79 -15.38 -17.48
N GLU A 393 27.57 -15.86 -18.46
CA GLU A 393 27.10 -16.88 -19.42
C GLU A 393 26.85 -18.24 -18.74
N GLU A 394 27.61 -18.54 -17.68
CA GLU A 394 27.49 -19.77 -16.91
C GLU A 394 26.85 -19.51 -15.54
N LEU A 395 25.89 -20.37 -15.16
CA LEU A 395 25.25 -20.33 -13.86
C LEU A 395 26.24 -20.79 -12.77
N ARG A 396 26.60 -19.88 -11.87
CA ARG A 396 27.62 -20.13 -10.85
C ARG A 396 27.06 -20.97 -9.70
N VAL A 397 27.74 -22.08 -9.40
CA VAL A 397 27.46 -22.92 -8.22
C VAL A 397 28.24 -22.42 -7.01
N ILE A 398 27.55 -22.10 -5.91
CA ILE A 398 28.12 -21.63 -4.64
C ILE A 398 27.52 -22.39 -3.44
N GLY A 399 27.83 -22.00 -2.21
CA GLY A 399 27.07 -22.46 -1.04
C GLY A 399 27.54 -23.80 -0.45
N GLY A 400 28.84 -24.09 -0.47
CA GLY A 400 29.42 -25.26 0.24
C GLY A 400 28.90 -25.40 1.68
N ALA A 401 28.86 -26.63 2.23
CA ALA A 401 28.23 -26.91 3.52
C ALA A 401 28.78 -26.00 4.64
N ALA A 402 27.88 -25.44 5.46
CA ALA A 402 28.26 -24.64 6.62
C ALA A 402 29.10 -25.48 7.61
N GLY A 403 30.31 -25.01 7.93
CA GLY A 403 31.03 -25.49 9.12
C GLY A 403 30.31 -25.09 10.41
N PRO A 404 30.57 -25.74 11.55
CA PRO A 404 29.77 -25.58 12.76
C PRO A 404 29.82 -24.12 13.26
N ALA A 405 28.65 -23.49 13.31
CA ALA A 405 28.49 -22.17 13.89
C ALA A 405 28.82 -22.19 15.39
N ARG A 406 29.61 -21.21 15.83
CA ARG A 406 29.89 -20.98 17.25
C ARG A 406 28.59 -20.68 18.01
N ALA A 407 28.45 -21.35 19.15
CA ALA A 407 27.33 -21.24 20.07
C ALA A 407 27.07 -19.81 20.54
N ALA A 408 25.80 -19.41 20.55
CA ALA A 408 25.28 -18.34 21.38
C ALA A 408 23.89 -18.74 21.91
N GLY A 409 23.81 -18.91 23.24
CA GLY A 409 22.62 -18.68 24.06
C GLY A 409 21.48 -19.69 23.95
N GLU A 410 21.49 -20.68 24.84
CA GLU A 410 20.30 -21.45 25.21
C GLU A 410 19.22 -20.53 25.82
N ALA A 411 17.99 -20.63 25.31
CA ALA A 411 16.78 -20.37 26.08
C ALA A 411 15.67 -21.33 25.60
N GLN A 412 15.29 -22.25 26.49
CA GLN A 412 14.31 -23.31 26.30
C GLN A 412 12.88 -22.78 26.21
N ALA A 413 12.10 -23.36 25.28
CA ALA A 413 10.70 -23.82 25.46
C ALA A 413 10.30 -24.46 24.11
N GLY A 414 10.19 -25.78 23.96
CA GLY A 414 9.12 -26.59 24.54
C GLY A 414 8.10 -26.97 23.45
N ALA A 415 8.52 -27.74 22.43
CA ALA A 415 7.62 -28.21 21.38
C ALA A 415 7.24 -29.69 21.63
N GLN A 416 5.98 -29.92 21.99
CA GLN A 416 5.35 -31.24 21.94
C GLN A 416 4.92 -31.54 20.50
N ALA A 417 5.29 -32.72 20.03
CA ALA A 417 4.91 -33.28 18.74
C ALA A 417 3.41 -33.68 18.72
N GLY A 418 2.68 -33.27 17.68
CA GLY A 418 1.38 -33.79 17.29
C GLY A 418 1.47 -34.54 15.96
N PRO A 419 0.66 -35.59 15.71
CA PRO A 419 0.99 -36.62 14.73
C PRO A 419 0.62 -36.25 13.29
N ALA A 420 1.35 -36.89 12.38
CA ALA A 420 1.14 -36.88 10.93
C ALA A 420 -0.31 -37.19 10.54
N ARG A 421 -0.87 -36.38 9.64
CA ARG A 421 -2.11 -36.73 8.92
C ARG A 421 -1.76 -37.27 7.53
N ALA A 422 -2.40 -38.40 7.25
CA ALA A 422 -2.21 -39.23 6.07
C ALA A 422 -2.57 -38.52 4.77
N GLU A 423 -1.77 -38.83 3.74
CA GLU A 423 -2.02 -38.49 2.34
C GLU A 423 -3.32 -39.14 1.85
N GLN A 424 -4.13 -38.36 1.12
CA GLN A 424 -5.19 -38.90 0.27
C GLN A 424 -4.77 -38.77 -1.21
N PRO A 425 -5.15 -39.73 -2.07
CA PRO A 425 -4.60 -39.84 -3.41
C PRO A 425 -5.22 -38.79 -4.34
N VAL A 426 -4.35 -38.12 -5.11
CA VAL A 426 -4.74 -37.20 -6.18
C VAL A 426 -5.38 -37.99 -7.31
N ALA A 427 -6.66 -37.72 -7.57
CA ALA A 427 -7.35 -38.16 -8.77
C ALA A 427 -6.83 -37.40 -9.99
N THR A 428 -6.44 -38.14 -11.02
CA THR A 428 -6.04 -37.64 -12.33
C THR A 428 -7.17 -36.86 -13.00
N ALA A 429 -6.95 -35.59 -13.35
CA ALA A 429 -7.87 -34.80 -14.16
C ALA A 429 -7.36 -34.68 -15.61
N ALA A 430 -8.25 -35.06 -16.53
CA ALA A 430 -8.13 -34.90 -17.96
C ALA A 430 -8.21 -33.42 -18.39
N SER A 431 -7.71 -33.12 -19.59
CA SER A 431 -7.92 -31.83 -20.27
C SER A 431 -9.41 -31.46 -20.36
N PRO A 432 -9.77 -30.16 -20.37
CA PRO A 432 -10.28 -29.64 -21.64
C PRO A 432 -10.10 -28.12 -21.89
N SER A 433 -10.14 -27.82 -23.17
CA SER A 433 -10.56 -26.56 -23.78
C SER A 433 -12.06 -26.28 -23.56
N ALA A 434 -12.42 -25.12 -23.01
CA ALA A 434 -13.74 -24.49 -23.14
C ALA A 434 -13.68 -22.99 -22.74
N SER A 435 -14.54 -22.17 -23.36
CA SER A 435 -14.72 -20.73 -23.13
C SER A 435 -15.03 -20.40 -21.65
N PRO A 436 -14.53 -19.28 -21.07
CA PRO A 436 -14.79 -18.92 -19.67
C PRO A 436 -16.24 -18.48 -19.37
N PHE A 437 -17.13 -18.52 -20.36
CA PHE A 437 -18.55 -18.20 -20.22
C PHE A 437 -19.42 -19.40 -20.60
N ALA A 438 -19.47 -20.41 -19.73
CA ALA A 438 -20.61 -21.31 -19.51
C ALA A 438 -20.18 -22.49 -18.62
N ASP A 439 -20.76 -22.61 -17.43
CA ASP A 439 -21.34 -23.86 -16.94
C ASP A 439 -22.14 -23.57 -15.66
N ALA A 440 -23.47 -23.45 -15.81
CA ALA A 440 -24.39 -23.46 -14.69
C ALA A 440 -24.50 -24.90 -14.16
N GLN A 441 -23.87 -25.16 -13.01
CA GLN A 441 -24.08 -26.41 -12.29
C GLN A 441 -25.45 -26.38 -11.60
N ALA A 442 -26.34 -27.28 -12.04
CA ALA A 442 -27.70 -27.37 -11.51
C ALA A 442 -27.72 -27.59 -9.99
N GLY A 443 -28.34 -26.65 -9.27
CA GLY A 443 -28.61 -26.73 -7.83
C GLY A 443 -27.88 -25.73 -6.94
N ARG A 444 -27.11 -24.78 -7.49
CA ARG A 444 -26.50 -23.66 -6.73
C ARG A 444 -27.14 -22.31 -7.09
N PRO A 445 -27.10 -21.31 -6.20
CA PRO A 445 -27.48 -19.93 -6.53
C PRO A 445 -26.68 -19.42 -7.74
N ASP A 446 -27.36 -18.76 -8.69
CA ASP A 446 -26.80 -18.29 -9.97
C ASP A 446 -25.76 -17.17 -9.78
N LEU A 447 -25.81 -16.45 -8.66
CA LEU A 447 -24.90 -15.35 -8.34
C LEU A 447 -23.73 -15.84 -7.46
N GLN A 448 -22.53 -15.89 -8.05
CA GLN A 448 -21.29 -16.32 -7.39
C GLN A 448 -20.22 -15.22 -7.43
N PRO A 449 -19.40 -15.05 -6.37
CA PRO A 449 -18.22 -14.21 -6.43
C PRO A 449 -17.24 -14.67 -7.52
N LEU A 450 -16.53 -13.72 -8.13
CA LEU A 450 -15.51 -14.03 -9.14
C LEU A 450 -14.44 -15.00 -8.60
N ASP A 451 -14.12 -16.00 -9.41
CA ASP A 451 -13.12 -17.01 -9.06
C ASP A 451 -11.72 -16.37 -8.97
N SER A 452 -11.12 -16.44 -7.77
CA SER A 452 -9.78 -15.90 -7.51
C SER A 452 -8.66 -16.73 -8.12
N ALA A 453 -8.93 -17.97 -8.55
CA ALA A 453 -8.00 -18.79 -9.31
C ALA A 453 -8.00 -18.46 -10.82
N VAL A 454 -9.04 -17.79 -11.32
CA VAL A 454 -9.18 -17.42 -12.74
C VAL A 454 -8.88 -15.94 -12.96
N ILE A 455 -9.46 -15.05 -12.15
CA ILE A 455 -9.25 -13.60 -12.24
C ILE A 455 -8.57 -13.13 -10.95
N PRO A 456 -7.37 -12.52 -11.01
CA PRO A 456 -6.67 -12.03 -9.83
C PRO A 456 -7.52 -11.10 -8.99
N ARG A 457 -7.35 -11.16 -7.67
CA ARG A 457 -8.18 -10.42 -6.70
C ARG A 457 -8.13 -8.90 -6.86
N TYR A 458 -7.05 -8.35 -7.43
CA TYR A 458 -6.85 -6.92 -7.66
C TYR A 458 -7.46 -6.39 -8.97
N ALA A 459 -7.98 -7.27 -9.83
CA ALA A 459 -8.57 -6.90 -11.12
C ALA A 459 -10.10 -6.72 -11.03
N GLU A 460 -10.67 -6.08 -12.06
CA GLU A 460 -12.10 -5.73 -12.19
C GLU A 460 -12.60 -4.64 -11.23
N VAL A 461 -13.88 -4.26 -11.36
CA VAL A 461 -14.55 -3.31 -10.46
C VAL A 461 -14.61 -3.90 -9.04
N ALA A 462 -14.36 -3.08 -8.03
CA ALA A 462 -14.47 -3.50 -6.64
C ALA A 462 -15.93 -3.56 -6.21
N THR A 463 -16.43 -4.77 -6.01
CA THR A 463 -17.68 -5.07 -5.28
C THR A 463 -17.34 -5.85 -4.02
N PHE A 464 -18.25 -5.92 -3.05
CA PHE A 464 -18.00 -6.67 -1.82
C PHE A 464 -17.68 -8.13 -2.15
N MET A 465 -16.52 -8.61 -1.70
CA MET A 465 -15.97 -9.94 -1.99
C MET A 465 -15.98 -10.33 -3.48
N ARG A 466 -16.03 -9.35 -4.39
CA ARG A 466 -16.16 -9.55 -5.85
C ARG A 466 -17.48 -10.21 -6.25
N LEU A 467 -18.55 -9.90 -5.51
CA LEU A 467 -19.92 -10.28 -5.84
C LEU A 467 -20.36 -9.73 -7.21
N PRO A 468 -21.27 -10.42 -7.91
CA PRO A 468 -21.91 -9.86 -9.10
C PRO A 468 -22.61 -8.54 -8.78
N ARG A 469 -22.43 -7.57 -9.67
CA ARG A 469 -23.26 -6.37 -9.70
C ARG A 469 -24.45 -6.62 -10.61
N VAL A 470 -25.66 -6.36 -10.12
CA VAL A 470 -26.91 -6.64 -10.82
C VAL A 470 -27.66 -5.35 -11.14
N GLU A 471 -28.38 -5.35 -12.27
CA GLU A 471 -29.25 -4.23 -12.68
C GLU A 471 -30.71 -4.44 -12.24
N SER A 472 -31.06 -5.66 -11.82
CA SER A 472 -32.39 -6.05 -11.33
C SER A 472 -32.25 -6.74 -9.98
N LEU A 473 -33.24 -6.53 -9.11
CA LEU A 473 -33.36 -7.23 -7.81
C LEU A 473 -34.04 -8.59 -7.94
N GLU A 474 -34.47 -8.98 -9.15
CA GLU A 474 -35.05 -10.29 -9.40
C GLU A 474 -34.05 -11.39 -9.06
N HIS A 475 -34.50 -12.38 -8.29
CA HIS A 475 -33.69 -13.50 -7.80
C HIS A 475 -32.56 -13.13 -6.83
N VAL A 476 -32.52 -11.91 -6.28
CA VAL A 476 -31.58 -11.55 -5.21
C VAL A 476 -32.22 -11.86 -3.85
N ASP A 477 -31.49 -12.57 -2.98
CA ASP A 477 -31.95 -12.85 -1.61
C ASP A 477 -31.32 -11.87 -0.60
N VAL A 478 -30.05 -11.49 -0.84
CA VAL A 478 -29.29 -10.55 0.00
C VAL A 478 -28.63 -9.49 -0.87
N GLY A 479 -28.95 -8.23 -0.61
CA GLY A 479 -28.39 -7.08 -1.31
C GLY A 479 -27.34 -6.39 -0.44
N VAL A 480 -26.08 -6.47 -0.85
CA VAL A 480 -24.98 -5.70 -0.24
C VAL A 480 -24.94 -4.32 -0.87
N PHE A 481 -25.02 -3.27 -0.06
CA PHE A 481 -25.02 -1.89 -0.57
C PHE A 481 -24.22 -0.94 0.32
N GLY A 482 -23.71 0.13 -0.27
CA GLY A 482 -23.01 1.18 0.45
C GLY A 482 -23.93 2.35 0.82
N VAL A 483 -23.61 3.02 1.93
CA VAL A 483 -24.18 4.34 2.26
C VAL A 483 -23.04 5.35 2.38
N PRO A 484 -22.66 6.08 1.31
CA PRO A 484 -21.52 6.99 1.33
C PRO A 484 -21.84 8.34 2.00
N PHE A 485 -22.26 8.30 3.26
CA PHE A 485 -22.71 9.43 4.06
C PHE A 485 -21.73 9.74 5.21
N ASP A 486 -21.67 10.99 5.65
CA ASP A 486 -20.77 11.43 6.73
C ASP A 486 -21.24 12.78 7.27
N ASN A 487 -21.79 12.74 8.47
CA ASN A 487 -22.15 13.89 9.29
C ASN A 487 -21.57 13.72 10.72
N ALA A 488 -20.42 13.04 10.83
CA ALA A 488 -19.72 12.83 12.09
C ALA A 488 -19.31 14.16 12.71
N THR A 489 -19.45 14.29 14.03
CA THR A 489 -19.30 15.57 14.75
C THR A 489 -17.91 15.81 15.33
N PHE A 490 -17.03 14.81 15.29
CA PHE A 490 -15.63 14.98 15.72
C PHE A 490 -14.65 14.84 14.56
N ARG A 491 -14.57 13.65 13.95
CA ARG A 491 -13.72 13.40 12.77
C ARG A 491 -14.55 12.73 11.69
N GLY A 492 -14.53 13.30 10.48
CA GLY A 492 -15.22 12.72 9.32
C GLY A 492 -14.39 11.66 8.60
N GLY A 493 -14.90 11.21 7.46
CA GLY A 493 -14.26 10.23 6.57
C GLY A 493 -15.10 8.99 6.29
N THR A 494 -16.24 8.83 6.97
CA THR A 494 -17.09 7.63 6.87
C THR A 494 -17.78 7.46 5.53
N ARG A 495 -17.90 8.55 4.75
CA ARG A 495 -18.42 8.57 3.37
C ARG A 495 -17.59 7.71 2.40
N GLU A 496 -16.30 7.51 2.70
CA GLU A 496 -15.38 6.71 1.89
C GLU A 496 -15.39 5.23 2.30
N GLY A 497 -16.00 4.92 3.45
CA GLY A 497 -16.11 3.57 4.02
C GLY A 497 -16.61 2.52 3.03
N PRO A 498 -17.70 2.72 2.27
CA PRO A 498 -18.23 1.69 1.38
C PRO A 498 -17.23 1.25 0.31
N ALA A 499 -16.59 2.21 -0.37
CA ALA A 499 -15.60 1.91 -1.41
C ALA A 499 -14.37 1.19 -0.83
N ALA A 500 -13.92 1.62 0.34
CA ALA A 500 -12.75 1.06 0.99
C ALA A 500 -12.98 -0.37 1.51
N VAL A 501 -14.16 -0.66 2.08
CA VAL A 501 -14.52 -2.04 2.48
C VAL A 501 -14.63 -2.95 1.27
N ARG A 502 -15.21 -2.49 0.16
CA ARG A 502 -15.25 -3.29 -1.09
C ARG A 502 -13.84 -3.64 -1.55
N GLU A 503 -12.91 -2.69 -1.54
CA GLU A 503 -11.51 -2.96 -1.86
C GLU A 503 -10.86 -3.95 -0.88
N ALA A 504 -10.96 -3.71 0.42
CA ALA A 504 -10.38 -4.59 1.45
C ALA A 504 -10.96 -6.02 1.40
N SER A 505 -12.25 -6.15 1.05
CA SER A 505 -12.96 -7.43 1.00
C SER A 505 -12.43 -8.39 -0.08
N ARG A 506 -11.68 -7.91 -1.08
CA ARG A 506 -11.05 -8.74 -2.12
C ARG A 506 -10.11 -9.79 -1.55
N ALA A 507 -9.55 -9.55 -0.36
CA ALA A 507 -8.68 -10.49 0.33
C ALA A 507 -9.45 -11.62 1.08
N ILE A 508 -10.75 -11.45 1.31
CA ILE A 508 -11.58 -12.42 2.06
C ILE A 508 -11.88 -13.65 1.20
N ARG A 509 -12.05 -14.81 1.84
CA ARG A 509 -12.37 -16.10 1.19
C ARG A 509 -13.84 -16.43 1.39
N ARG A 510 -14.41 -17.19 0.45
CA ARG A 510 -15.86 -17.47 0.38
C ARG A 510 -16.45 -18.22 1.56
N VAL A 511 -15.64 -19.03 2.25
CA VAL A 511 -16.13 -19.96 3.28
C VAL A 511 -15.66 -19.50 4.65
N ASN A 512 -16.61 -19.37 5.58
CA ASN A 512 -16.31 -19.14 6.99
C ASN A 512 -15.62 -20.39 7.56
N PRO A 513 -14.36 -20.30 8.01
CA PRO A 513 -13.59 -21.48 8.42
C PRO A 513 -14.08 -22.11 9.73
N SER A 514 -14.84 -21.37 10.55
CA SER A 514 -15.33 -21.85 11.84
C SER A 514 -16.71 -22.48 11.76
N THR A 515 -17.63 -21.89 10.98
CA THR A 515 -18.98 -22.42 10.81
C THR A 515 -19.12 -23.34 9.61
N GLY A 516 -18.19 -23.26 8.64
CA GLY A 516 -18.31 -23.92 7.34
C GLY A 516 -19.30 -23.24 6.39
N THR A 517 -19.94 -22.14 6.82
CA THR A 517 -20.93 -21.42 6.03
C THR A 517 -20.27 -20.72 4.84
N SER A 518 -20.86 -20.90 3.67
CA SER A 518 -20.58 -20.12 2.47
C SER A 518 -21.89 -19.47 2.04
N PRO A 519 -22.11 -18.17 2.30
CA PRO A 519 -23.41 -17.53 2.08
C PRO A 519 -23.86 -17.64 0.62
N PHE A 520 -22.91 -17.58 -0.31
CA PHE A 520 -23.11 -17.67 -1.75
C PHE A 520 -23.52 -19.06 -2.24
N ASP A 521 -23.31 -20.11 -1.44
CA ASP A 521 -23.80 -21.45 -1.75
C ASP A 521 -25.21 -21.70 -1.18
N LEU A 522 -25.67 -20.82 -0.27
CA LEU A 522 -26.98 -20.93 0.39
C LEU A 522 -28.05 -20.10 -0.32
N VAL A 523 -27.72 -18.88 -0.73
CA VAL A 523 -28.66 -17.90 -1.29
C VAL A 523 -27.97 -17.02 -2.34
N ASN A 524 -28.75 -16.32 -3.17
CA ASN A 524 -28.26 -15.35 -4.14
C ASN A 524 -27.89 -14.04 -3.43
N VAL A 525 -26.59 -13.75 -3.39
CA VAL A 525 -26.05 -12.50 -2.83
C VAL A 525 -25.53 -11.64 -3.98
N ALA A 526 -25.84 -10.34 -3.98
CA ALA A 526 -25.37 -9.40 -4.98
C ALA A 526 -24.88 -8.10 -4.33
N ASP A 527 -23.92 -7.42 -4.98
CA ASP A 527 -23.61 -6.03 -4.67
C ASP A 527 -24.53 -5.13 -5.51
N VAL A 528 -25.46 -4.43 -4.87
CA VAL A 528 -26.51 -3.64 -5.53
C VAL A 528 -26.15 -2.15 -5.61
N GLY A 529 -24.88 -1.81 -5.38
CA GLY A 529 -24.37 -0.44 -5.50
C GLY A 529 -24.55 0.39 -4.22
N ASP A 530 -24.69 1.69 -4.37
CA ASP A 530 -24.78 2.62 -3.24
C ASP A 530 -26.16 3.26 -3.17
N ALA A 531 -26.67 3.41 -1.95
CA ALA A 531 -27.87 4.20 -1.71
C ALA A 531 -27.58 5.69 -2.03
N PRO A 532 -28.49 6.38 -2.73
CA PRO A 532 -28.30 7.77 -3.08
C PRO A 532 -28.33 8.66 -1.83
N VAL A 533 -27.37 9.58 -1.73
CA VAL A 533 -27.24 10.56 -0.63
C VAL A 533 -26.98 11.96 -1.18
N ASN A 534 -27.42 12.98 -0.45
CA ASN A 534 -27.14 14.39 -0.72
C ASN A 534 -26.48 15.01 0.52
N VAL A 535 -25.17 15.21 0.45
CA VAL A 535 -24.36 15.73 1.58
C VAL A 535 -24.81 17.09 2.11
N LEU A 536 -25.61 17.85 1.36
CA LEU A 536 -26.13 19.16 1.77
C LEU A 536 -27.54 19.09 2.37
N ASP A 537 -28.21 17.94 2.28
CA ASP A 537 -29.58 17.73 2.73
C ASP A 537 -29.67 16.39 3.48
N VAL A 538 -29.42 16.43 4.78
CA VAL A 538 -29.47 15.26 5.66
C VAL A 538 -30.88 14.62 5.66
N PRO A 539 -31.98 15.35 5.87
CA PRO A 539 -33.33 14.78 5.75
C PRO A 539 -33.61 14.17 4.37
N GLY A 540 -33.18 14.82 3.29
CA GLY A 540 -33.32 14.29 1.94
C GLY A 540 -32.51 13.02 1.71
N SER A 541 -31.30 12.94 2.27
CA SER A 541 -30.47 11.73 2.25
C SER A 541 -31.14 10.58 2.99
N PHE A 542 -31.70 10.85 4.17
CA PHE A 542 -32.40 9.83 4.96
C PHE A 542 -33.63 9.30 4.21
N ALA A 543 -34.43 10.18 3.61
CA ALA A 543 -35.57 9.79 2.79
C ALA A 543 -35.16 8.97 1.54
N ALA A 544 -33.97 9.25 0.98
CA ALA A 544 -33.43 8.54 -0.17
C ALA A 544 -32.93 7.14 0.20
N VAL A 545 -32.20 7.00 1.31
CA VAL A 545 -31.78 5.70 1.87
C VAL A 545 -33.00 4.87 2.29
N GLU A 546 -33.99 5.48 2.95
CA GLU A 546 -35.25 4.81 3.31
C GLU A 546 -35.95 4.22 2.07
N ARG A 547 -36.08 5.01 0.99
CA ARG A 547 -36.70 4.55 -0.25
C ARG A 547 -35.91 3.41 -0.89
N TYR A 548 -34.58 3.49 -0.87
CA TYR A 548 -33.71 2.45 -1.41
C TYR A 548 -33.89 1.12 -0.65
N VAL A 549 -33.90 1.16 0.68
CA VAL A 549 -34.12 -0.03 1.51
C VAL A 549 -35.56 -0.56 1.39
N ARG A 550 -36.55 0.34 1.26
CA ARG A 550 -37.93 -0.06 0.98
C ARG A 550 -38.04 -0.84 -0.32
N GLU A 551 -37.34 -0.41 -1.37
CA GLU A 551 -37.32 -1.13 -2.65
C GLU A 551 -36.71 -2.53 -2.51
N LEU A 552 -35.59 -2.68 -1.79
CA LEU A 552 -35.01 -3.99 -1.48
C LEU A 552 -36.04 -4.89 -0.79
N ARG A 553 -36.66 -4.38 0.27
CA ARG A 553 -37.67 -5.11 1.05
C ARG A 553 -38.90 -5.50 0.23
N GLU A 554 -39.39 -4.61 -0.63
CA GLU A 554 -40.54 -4.89 -1.53
C GLU A 554 -40.23 -6.02 -2.53
N HIS A 555 -38.96 -6.20 -2.89
CA HIS A 555 -38.48 -7.33 -3.69
C HIS A 555 -38.11 -8.56 -2.83
N GLY A 556 -38.33 -8.52 -1.52
CA GLY A 556 -37.98 -9.59 -0.59
C GLY A 556 -36.48 -9.70 -0.31
N VAL A 557 -35.66 -8.73 -0.71
CA VAL A 557 -34.20 -8.73 -0.53
C VAL A 557 -33.82 -8.30 0.88
N ALA A 558 -32.99 -9.07 1.58
CA ALA A 558 -32.43 -8.67 2.87
C ALA A 558 -31.34 -7.60 2.70
N PRO A 559 -31.42 -6.46 3.40
CA PRO A 559 -30.40 -5.41 3.31
C PRO A 559 -29.15 -5.76 4.12
N LEU A 560 -27.98 -5.66 3.50
CA LEU A 560 -26.68 -5.67 4.16
C LEU A 560 -25.89 -4.39 3.80
N ALA A 561 -25.91 -3.40 4.69
CA ALA A 561 -25.34 -2.08 4.40
C ALA A 561 -23.88 -1.96 4.88
N VAL A 562 -23.12 -1.07 4.26
CA VAL A 562 -21.78 -0.71 4.74
C VAL A 562 -21.47 0.76 4.54
N GLY A 563 -20.76 1.34 5.51
CA GLY A 563 -20.35 2.75 5.51
C GLY A 563 -21.47 3.69 5.97
N GLY A 564 -21.17 4.97 5.99
CA GLY A 564 -22.01 5.94 6.69
C GLY A 564 -21.51 6.19 8.11
N ASP A 565 -21.85 7.34 8.69
CA ASP A 565 -21.88 7.44 10.15
C ASP A 565 -23.04 6.58 10.70
N HIS A 566 -23.09 6.38 12.01
CA HIS A 566 -24.09 5.48 12.59
C HIS A 566 -25.53 6.00 12.43
N SER A 567 -25.70 7.29 12.11
CA SER A 567 -27.02 7.88 11.86
C SER A 567 -27.75 7.24 10.66
N THR A 568 -27.01 6.62 9.75
CA THR A 568 -27.55 5.97 8.54
C THR A 568 -28.33 4.69 8.82
N THR A 569 -28.19 4.07 10.00
CA THR A 569 -28.98 2.91 10.40
C THR A 569 -30.46 3.27 10.60
N LEU A 570 -30.76 4.51 11.03
CA LEU A 570 -32.15 4.96 11.22
C LEU A 570 -33.00 4.94 9.92
N PRO A 571 -32.57 5.54 8.79
CA PRO A 571 -33.32 5.43 7.54
C PRO A 571 -33.36 4.00 7.00
N ILE A 572 -32.40 3.12 7.31
CA ILE A 572 -32.49 1.69 7.00
C ILE A 572 -33.65 1.06 7.78
N PHE A 573 -33.77 1.32 9.09
CA PHE A 573 -34.89 0.84 9.90
C PHE A 573 -36.23 1.37 9.41
N ARG A 574 -36.30 2.65 9.01
CA ARG A 574 -37.52 3.23 8.41
C ARG A 574 -37.90 2.52 7.11
N GLY A 575 -36.92 2.14 6.28
CA GLY A 575 -37.16 1.36 5.05
C GLY A 575 -37.71 -0.05 5.34
N LEU A 576 -37.39 -0.60 6.52
CA LEU A 576 -37.89 -1.89 7.00
C LEU A 576 -39.26 -1.83 7.71
N ARG A 577 -39.83 -0.64 7.95
CA ARG A 577 -41.00 -0.37 8.82
C ARG A 577 -42.24 -1.24 8.60
N ASP A 578 -42.49 -1.80 7.41
CA ASP A 578 -43.65 -2.67 7.18
C ASP A 578 -43.48 -4.08 7.79
N ALA A 579 -42.32 -4.36 8.38
CA ALA A 579 -42.13 -5.48 9.29
C ALA A 579 -42.71 -5.15 10.68
N ALA A 580 -43.10 -6.19 11.43
CA ALA A 580 -43.33 -6.02 12.87
C ALA A 580 -42.06 -5.46 13.54
N PRO A 581 -42.17 -4.69 14.64
CA PRO A 581 -41.02 -4.19 15.36
C PRO A 581 -40.04 -5.34 15.66
N PHE A 582 -38.81 -5.20 15.20
CA PHE A 582 -37.79 -6.24 15.26
C PHE A 582 -36.84 -6.00 16.45
N GLY A 583 -36.09 -7.03 16.84
CA GLY A 583 -35.02 -6.91 17.81
C GLY A 583 -33.75 -6.33 17.20
N VAL A 584 -32.87 -5.78 18.03
CA VAL A 584 -31.58 -5.23 17.57
C VAL A 584 -30.45 -5.78 18.43
N VAL A 585 -29.38 -6.21 17.78
CA VAL A 585 -28.08 -6.40 18.44
C VAL A 585 -27.15 -5.32 17.92
N GLN A 586 -26.76 -4.42 18.80
CA GLN A 586 -25.86 -3.30 18.53
C GLN A 586 -24.50 -3.58 19.17
N PHE A 587 -23.44 -3.52 18.36
CA PHE A 587 -22.07 -3.47 18.82
C PHE A 587 -21.57 -2.04 18.67
N ASP A 588 -21.19 -1.43 19.79
CA ASP A 588 -20.91 0.00 19.85
C ASP A 588 -20.23 0.38 21.17
N SER A 589 -19.43 1.43 21.15
CA SER A 589 -18.95 2.07 22.37
C SER A 589 -19.96 3.04 23.00
N HIS A 590 -20.95 3.51 22.24
CA HIS A 590 -21.98 4.49 22.59
C HIS A 590 -23.39 3.87 22.57
N ALA A 591 -24.33 4.54 23.26
CA ALA A 591 -25.68 4.02 23.45
C ALA A 591 -26.72 4.57 22.44
N ASP A 592 -26.40 5.64 21.71
CA ASP A 592 -27.25 6.29 20.68
C ASP A 592 -28.70 6.59 21.06
N ILE A 593 -28.91 7.02 22.31
CA ILE A 593 -30.24 7.27 22.89
C ILE A 593 -30.49 8.73 23.26
N GLN A 594 -29.64 9.66 22.84
CA GLN A 594 -29.87 11.08 23.11
C GLN A 594 -31.17 11.54 22.44
N ASP A 595 -31.92 12.45 23.08
CA ASP A 595 -33.10 13.03 22.41
C ASP A 595 -32.69 13.91 21.23
N ARG A 596 -31.65 14.72 21.49
CA ARG A 596 -31.10 15.70 20.57
C ARG A 596 -29.60 15.81 20.74
N PHE A 597 -28.90 15.96 19.62
CA PHE A 597 -27.49 16.30 19.57
C PHE A 597 -27.30 17.47 18.62
N PHE A 598 -26.59 18.52 19.08
CA PHE A 598 -26.53 19.83 18.40
C PHE A 598 -27.91 20.39 17.98
N GLY A 599 -28.94 20.12 18.79
CA GLY A 599 -30.33 20.55 18.53
C GLY A 599 -31.07 19.69 17.49
N GLN A 600 -30.41 18.77 16.80
CA GLN A 600 -30.99 17.85 15.83
C GLN A 600 -31.46 16.56 16.49
N ARG A 601 -32.54 15.96 15.98
CA ARG A 601 -33.07 14.69 16.50
C ARG A 601 -32.52 13.47 15.79
N ASP A 602 -32.23 13.58 14.50
CA ASP A 602 -31.81 12.47 13.65
C ASP A 602 -30.28 12.55 13.48
N THR A 603 -29.53 11.89 14.37
CA THR A 603 -28.07 11.94 14.45
C THR A 603 -27.52 10.55 14.82
N HIS A 604 -26.20 10.36 14.75
CA HIS A 604 -25.55 9.11 15.17
C HIS A 604 -25.87 8.84 16.66
N ALA A 605 -25.74 9.85 17.52
CA ALA A 605 -25.99 9.74 18.96
C ALA A 605 -27.46 9.52 19.39
N SER A 606 -28.41 9.40 18.47
CA SER A 606 -29.85 9.38 18.79
C SER A 606 -30.68 8.32 18.03
N LEU A 607 -30.04 7.52 17.16
CA LEU A 607 -30.74 6.61 16.25
C LEU A 607 -31.62 5.61 17.00
N MET A 608 -31.15 5.05 18.12
CA MET A 608 -31.84 3.99 18.85
C MET A 608 -33.07 4.52 19.57
N ARG A 609 -32.97 5.73 20.13
CA ARG A 609 -34.14 6.41 20.69
C ARG A 609 -35.18 6.72 19.62
N ARG A 610 -34.77 7.12 18.41
CA ARG A 610 -35.68 7.42 17.30
C ARG A 610 -36.38 6.15 16.84
N ALA A 611 -35.65 5.05 16.75
CA ALA A 611 -36.20 3.75 16.41
C ALA A 611 -37.30 3.31 17.40
N VAL A 612 -37.12 3.53 18.71
CA VAL A 612 -38.15 3.26 19.73
C VAL A 612 -39.36 4.18 19.57
N GLU A 613 -39.14 5.50 19.48
CA GLU A 613 -40.24 6.48 19.39
C GLU A 613 -41.08 6.32 18.12
N GLU A 614 -40.47 5.85 17.03
CA GLU A 614 -41.13 5.56 15.77
C GLU A 614 -41.72 4.15 15.69
N GLY A 615 -41.56 3.33 16.74
CA GLY A 615 -42.05 1.96 16.79
C GLY A 615 -41.41 1.02 15.76
N LEU A 616 -40.16 1.29 15.37
CA LEU A 616 -39.41 0.47 14.40
C LEU A 616 -38.84 -0.81 15.04
N ILE A 617 -38.54 -0.76 16.34
CA ILE A 617 -37.90 -1.85 17.09
C ILE A 617 -38.68 -2.19 18.38
N ASP A 618 -38.62 -3.44 18.83
CA ASP A 618 -39.14 -3.82 20.17
C ASP A 618 -38.04 -3.52 21.20
N PRO A 619 -38.21 -2.52 22.09
CA PRO A 619 -37.16 -2.12 23.01
C PRO A 619 -36.77 -3.23 24.00
N ARG A 620 -37.66 -4.19 24.26
CA ARG A 620 -37.35 -5.35 25.13
C ARG A 620 -36.52 -6.42 24.43
N ARG A 621 -36.26 -6.26 23.14
CA ARG A 621 -35.44 -7.13 22.30
C ARG A 621 -34.22 -6.37 21.74
N VAL A 622 -33.71 -5.41 22.50
CA VAL A 622 -32.48 -4.68 22.16
C VAL A 622 -31.36 -5.15 23.08
N VAL A 623 -30.23 -5.52 22.49
CA VAL A 623 -28.99 -5.80 23.21
C VAL A 623 -27.90 -4.87 22.69
N GLN A 624 -27.33 -4.06 23.58
CA GLN A 624 -26.17 -3.21 23.29
C GLN A 624 -24.93 -3.82 23.94
N ILE A 625 -23.82 -3.88 23.20
CA ILE A 625 -22.61 -4.57 23.62
C ILE A 625 -21.41 -3.67 23.37
N GLY A 626 -20.64 -3.40 24.42
CA GLY A 626 -19.37 -2.68 24.31
C GLY A 626 -19.40 -1.24 24.82
N LEU A 627 -20.51 -0.83 25.44
CA LEU A 627 -20.71 0.53 25.96
C LEU A 627 -19.59 0.90 26.94
N ARG A 628 -18.88 1.98 26.66
CA ARG A 628 -17.72 2.44 27.45
C ARG A 628 -17.41 3.91 27.19
N GLY A 629 -16.27 4.38 27.68
CA GLY A 629 -15.82 5.75 27.47
C GLY A 629 -16.35 6.75 28.49
N THR A 630 -16.08 8.03 28.23
CA THR A 630 -16.53 9.12 29.10
C THR A 630 -17.99 9.48 28.85
N ARG A 631 -18.72 9.80 29.91
CA ARG A 631 -20.16 10.11 29.85
C ARG A 631 -20.42 11.62 29.88
N PHE A 632 -21.49 12.06 29.22
CA PHE A 632 -22.05 13.41 29.31
C PHE A 632 -22.77 13.64 30.66
N GLY A 633 -23.38 12.60 31.22
CA GLY A 633 -24.05 12.60 32.51
C GLY A 633 -24.19 11.20 33.12
N ASP A 634 -24.67 11.14 34.36
CA ASP A 634 -24.90 9.86 35.06
C ASP A 634 -26.03 9.04 34.43
N ASP A 635 -26.89 9.69 33.62
CA ASP A 635 -28.08 9.13 32.98
C ASP A 635 -27.88 8.76 31.50
N ASP A 636 -26.64 8.75 31.00
CA ASP A 636 -26.30 8.49 29.59
C ASP A 636 -26.83 7.18 29.01
N ILE A 637 -27.10 6.18 29.86
CA ILE A 637 -27.71 4.88 29.48
C ILE A 637 -29.17 4.74 29.94
N GLN A 638 -29.67 5.68 30.76
CA GLN A 638 -30.88 5.50 31.55
C GLN A 638 -32.14 5.38 30.67
N TYR A 639 -32.24 6.17 29.59
CA TYR A 639 -33.37 6.06 28.67
C TYR A 639 -33.49 4.65 28.07
N GLY A 640 -32.36 4.04 27.68
CA GLY A 640 -32.32 2.70 27.12
C GLY A 640 -32.81 1.68 28.14
N VAL A 641 -32.31 1.77 29.38
CA VAL A 641 -32.76 0.93 30.50
C VAL A 641 -34.26 1.08 30.76
N ASP A 642 -34.76 2.32 30.80
CA ASP A 642 -36.17 2.62 31.04
C ASP A 642 -37.08 2.12 29.90
N ALA A 643 -36.59 2.16 28.65
CA ALA A 643 -37.28 1.64 27.49
C ALA A 643 -37.30 0.09 27.48
N GLY A 644 -36.33 -0.56 28.11
CA GLY A 644 -36.22 -2.01 28.24
C GLY A 644 -35.00 -2.65 27.56
N PHE A 645 -34.01 -1.85 27.16
CA PHE A 645 -32.79 -2.34 26.52
C PHE A 645 -31.97 -3.18 27.49
N THR A 646 -31.33 -4.23 26.97
CA THR A 646 -30.24 -4.91 27.67
C THR A 646 -28.91 -4.26 27.28
N ALA A 647 -28.49 -3.29 28.08
CA ALA A 647 -27.23 -2.57 27.90
C ALA A 647 -26.09 -3.29 28.63
N ILE A 648 -25.15 -3.87 27.89
CA ILE A 648 -23.97 -4.56 28.42
C ILE A 648 -22.77 -3.63 28.24
N THR A 649 -22.32 -3.02 29.35
CA THR A 649 -21.09 -2.23 29.35
C THR A 649 -19.87 -3.10 29.12
N TYR A 650 -18.75 -2.51 28.71
CA TYR A 650 -17.52 -3.28 28.57
C TYR A 650 -17.04 -3.85 29.91
N ASP A 651 -17.22 -3.13 31.02
CA ASP A 651 -16.92 -3.64 32.36
C ASP A 651 -17.78 -4.86 32.72
N GLU A 652 -19.08 -4.84 32.40
CA GLU A 652 -19.96 -6.00 32.60
C GLU A 652 -19.54 -7.15 31.70
N TYR A 653 -19.19 -6.89 30.42
CA TYR A 653 -18.69 -7.88 29.49
C TYR A 653 -17.45 -8.61 30.03
N GLU A 654 -16.50 -7.89 30.61
CA GLU A 654 -15.31 -8.48 31.24
C GLU A 654 -15.65 -9.28 32.51
N GLU A 655 -16.64 -8.84 33.29
CA GLU A 655 -17.09 -9.54 34.50
C GLU A 655 -17.80 -10.87 34.18
N ILE A 656 -18.79 -10.85 33.28
CA ILE A 656 -19.64 -12.01 32.98
C ILE A 656 -19.03 -12.90 31.89
N GLY A 657 -18.14 -12.34 31.08
CA GLY A 657 -17.45 -13.01 29.98
C GLY A 657 -18.33 -13.26 28.74
N ARG A 658 -17.65 -13.46 27.61
CA ARG A 658 -18.25 -13.68 26.29
C ARG A 658 -19.37 -14.74 26.25
N ALA A 659 -19.25 -15.82 27.01
CA ALA A 659 -20.24 -16.90 27.01
C ALA A 659 -21.59 -16.45 27.59
N ALA A 660 -21.59 -15.68 28.68
CA ALA A 660 -22.81 -15.17 29.29
C ALA A 660 -23.48 -14.10 28.40
N VAL A 661 -22.68 -13.29 27.72
CA VAL A 661 -23.17 -12.31 26.73
C VAL A 661 -23.91 -13.02 25.59
N ILE A 662 -23.33 -14.12 25.07
CA ILE A 662 -23.96 -14.94 24.02
C ILE A 662 -25.31 -15.49 24.49
N GLU A 663 -25.39 -16.05 25.70
CA GLU A 663 -26.66 -16.54 26.23
C GLU A 663 -27.67 -15.41 26.43
N ARG A 664 -27.22 -14.24 26.91
CA ARG A 664 -28.09 -13.07 27.06
C ARG A 664 -28.68 -12.62 25.73
N ILE A 665 -27.89 -12.62 24.65
CA ILE A 665 -28.41 -12.31 23.30
C ILE A 665 -29.53 -13.28 22.92
N ARG A 666 -29.35 -14.59 23.15
CA ARG A 666 -30.38 -15.60 22.86
C ARG A 666 -31.64 -15.42 23.69
N GLU A 667 -31.49 -15.15 24.99
CA GLU A 667 -32.61 -14.94 25.90
C GLU A 667 -33.44 -13.70 25.53
N VAL A 668 -32.77 -12.59 25.21
CA VAL A 668 -33.41 -11.30 24.93
C VAL A 668 -34.05 -11.26 23.54
N ILE A 669 -33.34 -11.74 22.52
CA ILE A 669 -33.87 -11.74 21.14
C ILE A 669 -34.94 -12.83 20.95
N GLY A 670 -34.69 -14.03 21.47
CA GLY A 670 -35.54 -15.21 21.26
C GLY A 670 -35.69 -15.55 19.78
N ASP A 671 -36.91 -15.90 19.38
CA ASP A 671 -37.25 -16.28 17.99
C ASP A 671 -37.75 -15.09 17.14
N ALA A 672 -37.59 -13.83 17.59
CA ALA A 672 -38.02 -12.68 16.77
C ALA A 672 -37.04 -12.39 15.63
N PRO A 673 -37.55 -11.74 14.56
CA PRO A 673 -36.72 -11.03 13.61
C PRO A 673 -35.73 -10.11 14.32
N VAL A 674 -34.46 -10.16 13.91
CA VAL A 674 -33.38 -9.36 14.51
C VAL A 674 -32.52 -8.69 13.44
N TYR A 675 -32.19 -7.43 13.66
CA TYR A 675 -31.23 -6.68 12.86
C TYR A 675 -29.91 -6.55 13.62
N VAL A 676 -28.78 -6.71 12.93
CA VAL A 676 -27.44 -6.57 13.52
C VAL A 676 -26.80 -5.29 13.04
N THR A 677 -26.55 -4.35 13.94
CA THR A 677 -25.80 -3.14 13.62
C THR A 677 -24.46 -3.13 14.33
N TYR A 678 -23.40 -2.84 13.58
CA TYR A 678 -22.04 -2.85 14.08
C TYR A 678 -21.38 -1.49 13.81
N ASP A 679 -21.32 -0.64 14.82
CA ASP A 679 -20.40 0.48 14.84
C ASP A 679 -18.99 -0.07 14.99
N ILE A 680 -18.10 0.28 14.06
CA ILE A 680 -16.73 -0.22 14.07
C ILE A 680 -15.98 0.21 15.34
N ASP A 681 -16.41 1.25 16.04
CA ASP A 681 -15.87 1.68 17.33
C ASP A 681 -16.23 0.73 18.51
N GLY A 682 -17.13 -0.24 18.30
CA GLY A 682 -17.33 -1.36 19.22
C GLY A 682 -16.07 -2.21 19.38
N LEU A 683 -15.19 -2.22 18.37
CA LEU A 683 -13.86 -2.80 18.46
C LEU A 683 -12.89 -1.88 19.19
N ASP A 684 -11.89 -2.48 19.86
CA ASP A 684 -10.76 -1.72 20.37
C ASP A 684 -10.02 -0.99 19.20
N PRO A 685 -9.54 0.26 19.41
CA PRO A 685 -8.78 0.98 18.39
C PRO A 685 -7.53 0.26 17.88
N SER A 686 -7.00 -0.73 18.61
CA SER A 686 -5.94 -1.62 18.11
C SER A 686 -6.38 -2.53 16.94
N HIS A 687 -7.68 -2.73 16.76
CA HIS A 687 -8.28 -3.51 15.67
C HIS A 687 -9.03 -2.65 14.64
N ALA A 688 -9.41 -1.44 15.02
CA ALA A 688 -10.14 -0.49 14.18
C ALA A 688 -9.76 0.97 14.48
N PRO A 689 -8.53 1.41 14.16
CA PRO A 689 -8.09 2.78 14.46
C PRO A 689 -8.75 3.87 13.62
N GLY A 690 -9.51 3.52 12.57
CA GLY A 690 -10.12 4.44 11.61
C GLY A 690 -11.62 4.64 11.80
N THR A 691 -12.02 5.30 12.89
CA THR A 691 -13.41 5.72 13.18
C THR A 691 -13.42 7.11 13.79
N ALA A 692 -14.57 7.80 13.77
CA ALA A 692 -14.76 9.15 14.31
C ALA A 692 -14.57 9.19 15.83
N ALA A 693 -15.38 8.44 16.58
CA ALA A 693 -15.48 8.47 18.05
C ALA A 693 -14.77 7.26 18.69
N ARG A 694 -13.43 7.23 18.61
CA ARG A 694 -12.65 6.11 19.18
C ARG A 694 -12.71 6.09 20.70
N GLU A 695 -13.18 5.00 21.25
CA GLU A 695 -13.06 4.71 22.69
C GLU A 695 -12.07 3.56 22.95
N PRO A 696 -11.07 3.71 23.82
CA PRO A 696 -10.12 2.63 24.13
C PRO A 696 -10.76 1.53 24.98
N GLY A 697 -10.17 0.32 24.98
CA GLY A 697 -10.61 -0.80 25.82
C GLY A 697 -11.85 -1.51 25.27
N GLY A 698 -11.92 -1.68 23.95
CA GLY A 698 -13.06 -2.31 23.27
C GLY A 698 -12.92 -3.81 23.02
N LEU A 699 -13.88 -4.37 22.29
CA LEU A 699 -13.86 -5.79 21.95
C LEU A 699 -12.66 -6.13 21.06
N SER A 700 -12.09 -7.31 21.26
CA SER A 700 -11.17 -7.87 20.28
C SER A 700 -11.92 -8.28 19.01
N MET A 701 -11.28 -8.21 17.85
CA MET A 701 -11.86 -8.70 16.59
C MET A 701 -12.30 -10.18 16.70
N ARG A 702 -11.57 -10.96 17.50
CA ARG A 702 -11.91 -12.37 17.72
C ARG A 702 -13.19 -12.56 18.51
N ASP A 703 -13.43 -11.72 19.52
CA ASP A 703 -14.64 -11.79 20.33
C ASP A 703 -15.86 -11.42 19.50
N SER A 704 -15.78 -10.33 18.74
CA SER A 704 -16.84 -9.88 17.83
C SER A 704 -17.24 -10.99 16.85
N GLN A 705 -16.27 -11.64 16.20
CA GLN A 705 -16.54 -12.78 15.32
C GLN A 705 -17.23 -13.94 16.05
N VAL A 706 -16.80 -14.29 17.26
CA VAL A 706 -17.38 -15.41 18.01
C VAL A 706 -18.81 -15.08 18.46
N ILE A 707 -19.07 -13.86 18.92
CA ILE A 707 -20.41 -13.41 19.31
C ILE A 707 -21.34 -13.42 18.09
N LEU A 708 -20.94 -12.78 16.98
CA LEU A 708 -21.74 -12.79 15.74
C LEU A 708 -22.08 -14.20 15.30
N ARG A 709 -21.10 -15.10 15.18
CA ARG A 709 -21.34 -16.50 14.77
C ARG A 709 -22.28 -17.25 15.70
N SER A 710 -22.29 -16.91 16.99
CA SER A 710 -23.15 -17.56 17.97
C SER A 710 -24.64 -17.27 17.80
N MET A 711 -24.96 -16.23 17.01
CA MET A 711 -26.31 -15.85 16.60
C MET A 711 -26.85 -16.74 15.46
N SER A 712 -26.03 -17.63 14.89
CA SER A 712 -26.52 -18.63 13.94
C SER A 712 -27.63 -19.45 14.57
N GLY A 713 -28.83 -19.42 14.00
CA GLY A 713 -30.02 -19.86 14.74
C GLY A 713 -31.14 -18.84 14.68
N MET A 714 -30.80 -17.56 14.74
CA MET A 714 -31.76 -16.46 14.80
C MET A 714 -32.28 -16.05 13.42
N ASP A 715 -33.44 -15.40 13.40
CA ASP A 715 -34.04 -14.80 12.21
C ASP A 715 -33.38 -13.44 11.91
N VAL A 716 -32.15 -13.47 11.39
CA VAL A 716 -31.39 -12.26 11.05
C VAL A 716 -31.90 -11.68 9.73
N ILE A 717 -32.66 -10.58 9.83
CA ILE A 717 -33.38 -9.99 8.67
C ILE A 717 -32.55 -8.98 7.87
N GLY A 718 -31.41 -8.55 8.41
CA GLY A 718 -30.50 -7.60 7.80
C GLY A 718 -29.38 -7.20 8.76
N GLY A 719 -28.46 -6.37 8.27
CA GLY A 719 -27.44 -5.78 9.13
C GLY A 719 -26.62 -4.69 8.45
N ASP A 720 -25.78 -4.01 9.23
CA ASP A 720 -24.85 -3.01 8.73
C ASP A 720 -23.54 -2.95 9.52
N VAL A 721 -22.50 -2.43 8.86
CA VAL A 721 -21.23 -2.04 9.48
C VAL A 721 -20.92 -0.59 9.09
N CYS A 722 -20.91 0.32 10.06
CA CYS A 722 -20.78 1.76 9.84
C CYS A 722 -19.51 2.34 10.47
N GLU A 723 -19.34 3.66 10.39
CA GLU A 723 -18.27 4.46 11.04
C GLU A 723 -16.83 4.11 10.62
N ILE A 724 -16.68 3.42 9.49
CA ILE A 724 -15.38 3.13 8.89
C ILE A 724 -14.89 4.38 8.16
N ALA A 725 -13.85 5.01 8.69
CA ALA A 725 -13.19 6.19 8.13
C ALA A 725 -11.79 5.85 7.59
N PRO A 726 -11.66 5.49 6.30
CA PRO A 726 -10.39 5.19 5.63
C PRO A 726 -9.27 6.19 5.87
N SER A 727 -9.60 7.48 5.81
CA SER A 727 -8.67 8.58 5.98
C SER A 727 -8.02 8.63 7.37
N LEU A 728 -8.62 7.98 8.36
CA LEU A 728 -8.14 7.94 9.75
C LEU A 728 -7.30 6.68 10.05
N ASP A 729 -7.19 5.75 9.09
CA ASP A 729 -6.39 4.53 9.20
C ASP A 729 -5.59 4.27 7.91
N PRO A 730 -4.35 4.80 7.82
CA PRO A 730 -3.51 4.61 6.64
C PRO A 730 -3.01 3.17 6.47
N THR A 731 -3.20 2.29 7.46
CA THR A 731 -2.81 0.88 7.36
C THR A 731 -3.84 0.03 6.64
N GLY A 732 -5.08 0.53 6.51
CA GLY A 732 -6.22 -0.20 5.94
C GLY A 732 -6.80 -1.29 6.86
N LEU A 733 -6.33 -1.40 8.11
CA LEU A 733 -6.76 -2.42 9.07
C LEU A 733 -8.26 -2.33 9.36
N THR A 734 -8.79 -1.13 9.58
CA THR A 734 -10.20 -0.87 9.93
C THR A 734 -11.14 -1.29 8.82
N GLN A 735 -10.79 -0.99 7.57
CA GLN A 735 -11.55 -1.39 6.39
C GLN A 735 -11.57 -2.91 6.25
N PHE A 736 -10.44 -3.57 6.52
CA PHE A 736 -10.33 -5.02 6.50
C PHE A 736 -11.10 -5.68 7.66
N SER A 737 -11.05 -5.12 8.87
CA SER A 737 -11.86 -5.54 10.02
C SER A 737 -13.35 -5.43 9.68
N GLY A 738 -13.78 -4.27 9.17
CA GLY A 738 -15.15 -4.03 8.72
C GLY A 738 -15.61 -5.01 7.64
N ALA A 739 -14.78 -5.28 6.63
CA ALA A 739 -15.09 -6.25 5.58
C ALA A 739 -15.28 -7.68 6.15
N ASN A 740 -14.48 -8.08 7.14
CA ASN A 740 -14.64 -9.39 7.80
C ASN A 740 -15.90 -9.44 8.65
N LEU A 741 -16.25 -8.38 9.39
CA LEU A 741 -17.50 -8.30 10.15
C LEU A 741 -18.73 -8.35 9.23
N LEU A 742 -18.70 -7.61 8.13
CA LEU A 742 -19.76 -7.63 7.12
C LEU A 742 -19.95 -9.04 6.53
N PHE A 743 -18.86 -9.80 6.34
CA PHE A 743 -18.93 -11.19 5.92
C PHE A 743 -19.55 -12.12 6.98
N GLU A 744 -19.26 -11.91 8.28
CA GLU A 744 -19.92 -12.66 9.36
C GLU A 744 -21.44 -12.41 9.36
N ILE A 745 -21.86 -11.15 9.24
CA ILE A 745 -23.28 -10.77 9.17
C ILE A 745 -23.94 -11.38 7.91
N CYS A 746 -23.27 -11.33 6.76
CA CYS A 746 -23.73 -11.98 5.53
C CYS A 746 -23.98 -13.49 5.73
N CYS A 747 -23.08 -14.19 6.43
CA CYS A 747 -23.27 -15.60 6.77
C CYS A 747 -24.52 -15.83 7.64
N LEU A 748 -24.81 -14.94 8.59
CA LEU A 748 -25.99 -15.03 9.44
C LEU A 748 -27.28 -14.85 8.65
N ILE A 749 -27.35 -13.79 7.83
CA ILE A 749 -28.51 -13.49 6.98
C ILE A 749 -28.76 -14.65 6.02
N ALA A 750 -27.72 -15.12 5.31
CA ALA A 750 -27.84 -16.24 4.37
C ALA A 750 -28.31 -17.53 5.05
N THR A 751 -27.84 -17.81 6.27
CA THR A 751 -28.27 -18.98 7.04
C THR A 751 -29.71 -18.87 7.50
N ALA A 752 -30.18 -17.66 7.86
CA ALA A 752 -31.58 -17.43 8.23
C ALA A 752 -32.51 -17.59 7.01
N ARG A 753 -32.12 -17.03 5.86
CA ARG A 753 -32.89 -17.08 4.60
C ARG A 753 -32.98 -18.47 3.96
N ALA A 754 -31.98 -19.32 4.17
CA ALA A 754 -31.96 -20.67 3.61
C ALA A 754 -32.81 -21.69 4.39
N ARG A 755 -33.40 -21.31 5.53
CA ARG A 755 -34.30 -22.15 6.33
C ARG A 755 -35.74 -21.95 5.91
#